data_AF-A0A1Y1ZNM0-F1
#
_entry.id   AF-A0A1Y1ZNM0-F1
#
_cell.length_a   1.000
_cell.length_b   1.000
_cell.length_c   1.000
_cell.angle_alpha   90.00
_cell.angle_beta   90.00
_cell.angle_gamma   90.00
#
_symmetry.space_group_name_H-M   'P 1'
#
loop_
_entity.id
_entity.type
_entity.pdbx_description
1 polymer ?
#
loop_
_entity_poly.entity_id
_entity_poly.type
_entity_poly.pdbx_seq_one_letter_code
_entity_poly.pdbx_strand_id
1 'polypeptide(L)'
;MTPELLETTASNLIRSLSIGLQGPNGLGSFSPSVYDTAWLSMVARNGDFIFPQCFQYLLDTQKEDGSWQSYATPLDGILNTMIGLVALLTKSKSLQVPDLTLISRASRAEAALREMVQDWEISSCDQVGFEIIVPALLRLLEAQGIKIEFPGRDVLLKMAACKMSKLKPLLSGNTPSTLLHSLESFAGILDYSAAKHHRSTYGAMLASPASTAAYLMYAPEWDDKAEQYLRSVVESGTVAGEKSGGVPSAFPTSIFEITWTVCSLLDSGYTIQDLGEEALSSLADDLERQFLAEGSLAGFAPECVPDADDTAMTISTLGRLGRTVSVDRMFSEFECPTHFRTYRGERNASFSPNCNVLLCLLQRRDSFENTSQIVKCAQYLADCWYTNATKDKWNVSAHYTMMLLSKALTLFLSRWESDLLNNSKIPPLLVQQQIPVILLDMALRTLDGQADDGSWDHKHEVTAYAMLTLSSLLRLPWLSSQAPEILARLVKGQEYLHRRRADWTQGAYLWIEKVAYSSSNLSLAYCLSAIKISPTKICPLGPKTSGLLSLSPKRLADFTSFFSRLPPFASHPAYKIPIQLLQASLFVPELAHHRHDIFSRKNVSEDKYLQYIPFTWIASSDGGRKLDLKTQWEMMKFSLLMYQIDEFMESVVGGEAMVEDLESATKTLKNSNGTMTPVSPNAGTHSPSRLTPLSSPPTSNPHNEILTTLQTFKSHILTSSSLLRSPPWLPLWLRQELSTFLLSHISQLEASRSHSPSPTKPQPSTYTTFLHLTSAPSTSCPFSFPYYLSLLPSPQTTPLASGLPRYLAQSLISHLANMCRQHNDIGSLARDRDEGNLNSVDFAEVGGKGELLRMAEYERMCLEGAFAELGRVVGYGKGGIGEEVMRKLRVFVDVTDLYGHIYLARDIGVTVKGQGQS
;
A
#
# COMPACT_ATOMS: atom_id res chain seq x y z
N MET A 1 22.60 19.52 18.90
CA MET A 1 22.27 19.35 20.33
C MET A 1 23.38 18.53 20.98
N THR A 2 23.85 18.86 22.19
CA THR A 2 24.84 17.99 22.87
C THR A 2 24.20 16.66 23.25
N PRO A 3 24.94 15.53 23.26
CA PRO A 3 24.42 14.24 23.71
C PRO A 3 23.75 14.29 25.09
N GLU A 4 24.36 15.01 26.03
CA GLU A 4 23.84 15.20 27.40
C GLU A 4 22.44 15.84 27.42
N LEU A 5 22.22 16.86 26.57
CA LEU A 5 20.93 17.55 26.51
C LEU A 5 19.84 16.67 25.85
N LEU A 6 20.23 15.82 24.90
CA LEU A 6 19.33 14.84 24.29
C LEU A 6 18.86 13.83 25.33
N GLU A 7 19.79 13.24 26.07
CA GLU A 7 19.53 12.25 27.12
C GLU A 7 18.72 12.85 28.27
N THR A 8 19.05 14.06 28.71
CA THR A 8 18.28 14.80 29.72
C THR A 8 16.84 15.02 29.27
N THR A 9 16.61 15.39 28.00
CA THR A 9 15.26 15.60 27.46
C THR A 9 14.46 14.29 27.45
N ALA A 10 15.09 13.18 27.03
CA ALA A 10 14.46 11.86 27.04
C ALA A 10 14.13 11.37 28.46
N SER A 11 15.05 11.54 29.41
CA SER A 11 14.79 11.20 30.82
C SER A 11 13.67 12.04 31.44
N ASN A 12 13.59 13.34 31.11
CA ASN A 12 12.50 14.19 31.56
C ASN A 12 11.14 13.74 31.02
N LEU A 13 11.07 13.29 29.76
CA LEU A 13 9.86 12.70 29.19
C LEU A 13 9.44 11.45 29.98
N ILE A 14 10.35 10.51 30.23
CA ILE A 14 10.05 9.31 31.03
C ILE A 14 9.60 9.66 32.46
N ARG A 15 10.27 10.61 33.11
CA ARG A 15 9.87 11.08 34.44
C ARG A 15 8.46 11.67 34.43
N SER A 16 8.12 12.45 33.41
CA SER A 16 6.78 13.04 33.28
C SER A 16 5.69 11.98 33.12
N LEU A 17 5.96 10.91 32.37
CA LEU A 17 5.05 9.77 32.22
C LEU A 17 4.87 9.03 33.56
N SER A 18 5.94 8.79 34.29
CA SER A 18 5.89 8.14 35.62
C SER A 18 5.06 8.95 36.61
N ILE A 19 5.27 10.27 36.68
CA ILE A 19 4.47 11.17 37.53
C ILE A 19 3.00 11.17 37.10
N GLY A 20 2.73 11.26 35.79
CA GLY A 20 1.38 11.26 35.25
C GLY A 20 0.61 9.98 35.56
N LEU A 21 1.27 8.82 35.49
CA LEU A 21 0.64 7.52 35.79
C LEU A 21 0.22 7.40 37.26
N GLN A 22 0.97 8.01 38.18
CA GLN A 22 0.65 8.04 39.61
C GLN A 22 -0.49 9.02 39.95
N GLY A 23 -0.90 9.86 39.00
CA GLY A 23 -2.01 10.80 39.18
C GLY A 23 -3.37 10.09 39.27
N PRO A 24 -4.34 10.65 40.02
CA PRO A 24 -5.64 10.00 40.25
C PRO A 24 -6.51 9.87 38.98
N ASN A 25 -6.19 10.60 37.92
CA ASN A 25 -6.94 10.63 36.67
C ASN A 25 -6.24 9.89 35.51
N GLY A 26 -5.04 9.33 35.76
CA GLY A 26 -4.15 8.84 34.71
C GLY A 26 -3.49 9.96 33.89
N LEU A 27 -2.82 9.58 32.80
CA LEU A 27 -2.10 10.51 31.92
C LEU A 27 -2.67 10.48 30.50
N GLY A 28 -2.48 11.57 29.76
CA GLY A 28 -2.73 11.65 28.34
C GLY A 28 -2.23 12.96 27.74
N SER A 29 -1.76 12.91 26.50
CA SER A 29 -1.20 14.03 25.74
C SER A 29 -1.85 14.22 24.36
N PHE A 30 -3.01 13.60 24.17
CA PHE A 30 -3.77 13.76 22.93
C PHE A 30 -4.24 15.21 22.81
N SER A 31 -4.09 15.78 21.61
CA SER A 31 -4.60 17.11 21.31
C SER A 31 -6.12 17.19 21.50
N PRO A 32 -6.67 18.37 21.83
CA PRO A 32 -8.11 18.56 21.87
C PRO A 32 -8.82 18.17 20.57
N SER A 33 -9.96 17.50 20.72
CA SER A 33 -10.90 17.10 19.68
C SER A 33 -12.08 18.07 19.69
N VAL A 34 -12.34 18.75 18.56
CA VAL A 34 -13.55 19.59 18.41
C VAL A 34 -14.80 18.72 18.58
N TYR A 35 -14.76 17.50 18.03
CA TYR A 35 -15.87 16.56 18.11
C TYR A 35 -16.30 16.27 19.56
N ASP A 36 -15.35 15.85 20.40
CA ASP A 36 -15.63 15.50 21.80
C ASP A 36 -15.94 16.74 22.64
N THR A 37 -15.23 17.84 22.39
CA THR A 37 -15.48 19.12 23.07
C THR A 37 -16.90 19.62 22.82
N ALA A 38 -17.43 19.43 21.61
CA ALA A 38 -18.80 19.80 21.28
C ALA A 38 -19.83 18.99 22.07
N TRP A 39 -19.62 17.69 22.23
CA TRP A 39 -20.47 16.85 23.08
C TRP A 39 -20.51 17.33 24.52
N LEU A 40 -19.35 17.63 25.12
CA LEU A 40 -19.27 18.16 26.48
C LEU A 40 -19.97 19.52 26.62
N SER A 41 -19.86 20.39 25.60
CA SER A 41 -20.48 21.71 25.62
C SER A 41 -22.01 21.68 25.73
N MET A 42 -22.64 20.55 25.40
CA MET A 42 -24.08 20.36 25.44
C MET A 42 -24.59 19.72 26.74
N VAL A 43 -23.71 19.29 27.64
CA VAL A 43 -24.10 18.66 28.91
C VAL A 43 -24.72 19.71 29.84
N ALA A 44 -25.99 19.51 30.19
CA ALA A 44 -26.74 20.40 31.07
C ALA A 44 -27.31 19.63 32.28
N ARG A 45 -27.21 20.24 33.47
CA ARG A 45 -27.80 19.74 34.73
C ARG A 45 -28.84 20.76 35.20
N ASN A 46 -30.09 20.34 35.35
CA ASN A 46 -31.20 21.23 35.74
C ASN A 46 -31.40 22.47 34.83
N GLY A 47 -31.01 22.37 33.55
CA GLY A 47 -31.09 23.48 32.59
C GLY A 47 -29.81 24.29 32.43
N ASP A 48 -28.83 24.12 33.33
CA ASP A 48 -27.56 24.84 33.28
C ASP A 48 -26.46 24.01 32.62
N PHE A 49 -25.79 24.59 31.62
CA PHE A 49 -24.63 23.96 30.97
C PHE A 49 -23.44 23.98 31.91
N ILE A 50 -22.89 22.81 32.24
CA ILE A 50 -21.89 22.67 33.30
C ILE A 50 -20.43 22.72 32.81
N PHE A 51 -20.23 22.82 31.48
CA PHE A 51 -18.92 22.99 30.83
C PHE A 51 -18.90 24.20 29.87
N PRO A 52 -19.13 25.43 30.35
CA PRO A 52 -19.15 26.63 29.51
C PRO A 52 -17.83 26.87 28.75
N GLN A 53 -16.69 26.46 29.33
CA GLN A 53 -15.37 26.54 28.70
C GLN A 53 -15.27 25.70 27.42
N CYS A 54 -15.95 24.55 27.35
CA CYS A 54 -15.99 23.72 26.14
C CYS A 54 -16.77 24.43 25.03
N PHE A 55 -17.86 25.12 25.39
CA PHE A 55 -18.61 25.92 24.42
C PHE A 55 -17.79 27.11 23.92
N GLN A 56 -17.04 27.78 24.80
CA GLN A 56 -16.15 28.86 24.41
C GLN A 56 -15.07 28.37 23.43
N TYR A 57 -14.45 27.22 23.72
CA TYR A 57 -13.48 26.60 22.80
C TYR A 57 -14.07 26.37 21.41
N LEU A 58 -15.34 25.92 21.30
CA LEU A 58 -15.99 25.79 19.99
C LEU A 58 -16.13 27.11 19.26
N LEU A 59 -16.51 28.19 19.96
CA LEU A 59 -16.66 29.52 19.36
C LEU A 59 -15.32 30.07 18.86
N ASP A 60 -14.25 29.82 19.61
CA ASP A 60 -12.90 30.30 19.33
C ASP A 60 -12.23 29.52 18.19
N THR A 61 -12.60 28.25 18.02
CA THR A 61 -12.04 27.37 16.98
C THR A 61 -12.89 27.27 15.71
N GLN A 62 -14.05 27.94 15.67
CA GLN A 62 -14.87 28.02 14.46
C GLN A 62 -14.17 28.91 13.42
N LYS A 63 -14.04 28.42 12.18
CA LYS A 63 -13.47 29.16 11.06
C LYS A 63 -14.39 30.26 10.56
N GLU A 64 -13.85 31.15 9.73
CA GLU A 64 -14.61 32.26 9.13
C GLU A 64 -15.80 31.78 8.28
N ASP A 65 -15.60 30.72 7.50
CA ASP A 65 -16.62 30.05 6.69
C ASP A 65 -17.71 29.34 7.52
N GLY A 66 -17.51 29.22 8.84
CA GLY A 66 -18.41 28.57 9.78
C GLY A 66 -18.10 27.10 10.06
N SER A 67 -17.19 26.47 9.30
CA SER A 67 -16.76 25.10 9.54
C SER A 67 -15.78 24.98 10.73
N TRP A 68 -15.46 23.75 11.12
CA TRP A 68 -14.34 23.45 12.02
C TRP A 68 -13.23 22.69 11.29
N GLN A 69 -12.08 22.56 11.94
CA GLN A 69 -10.86 22.01 11.32
C GLN A 69 -11.08 20.60 10.74
N SER A 70 -10.63 20.43 9.49
CA SER A 70 -10.34 19.13 8.90
C SER A 70 -8.87 18.84 9.19
N TYR A 71 -8.60 17.86 10.04
CA TYR A 71 -7.26 17.63 10.58
C TYR A 71 -6.38 16.85 9.60
N ALA A 72 -6.71 15.58 9.36
CA ALA A 72 -5.97 14.70 8.47
C ALA A 72 -6.82 14.26 7.27
N THR A 73 -8.15 14.29 7.41
CA THR A 73 -9.09 13.76 6.44
C THR A 73 -10.32 14.66 6.26
N PRO A 74 -10.99 14.65 5.10
CA PRO A 74 -12.23 15.42 4.88
C PRO A 74 -13.32 15.09 5.91
N LEU A 75 -13.41 13.81 6.31
CA LEU A 75 -14.39 13.36 7.29
C LEU A 75 -14.20 14.02 8.67
N ASP A 76 -12.97 14.33 9.09
CA ASP A 76 -12.73 15.04 10.35
C ASP A 76 -13.49 16.37 10.37
N GLY A 77 -13.38 17.14 9.28
CA GLY A 77 -14.06 18.42 9.14
C GLY A 77 -15.58 18.28 9.10
N ILE A 78 -16.08 17.25 8.41
CA ILE A 78 -17.53 16.96 8.34
C ILE A 78 -18.05 16.64 9.75
N LEU A 79 -17.42 15.71 10.47
CA LEU A 79 -17.82 15.33 11.83
C LEU A 79 -17.77 16.51 12.79
N ASN A 80 -16.65 17.25 12.81
CA ASN A 80 -16.47 18.43 13.64
C ASN A 80 -17.53 19.50 13.36
N THR A 81 -17.83 19.77 12.09
CA THR A 81 -18.82 20.79 11.70
C THR A 81 -20.25 20.35 12.01
N MET A 82 -20.59 19.07 11.80
CA MET A 82 -21.91 18.53 12.16
C MET A 82 -22.19 18.70 13.64
N ILE A 83 -21.30 18.25 14.52
CA ILE A 83 -21.54 18.33 15.97
C ILE A 83 -21.40 19.75 16.51
N GLY A 84 -20.48 20.57 15.95
CA GLY A 84 -20.38 22.00 16.26
C GLY A 84 -21.67 22.74 15.94
N LEU A 85 -22.29 22.46 14.79
CA LEU A 85 -23.61 22.99 14.43
C LEU A 85 -24.70 22.54 15.41
N VAL A 86 -24.75 21.26 15.77
CA VAL A 86 -25.69 20.76 16.79
C VAL A 86 -25.51 21.49 18.12
N ALA A 87 -24.27 21.71 18.57
CA ALA A 87 -23.98 22.42 19.81
C ALA A 87 -24.43 23.90 19.77
N LEU A 88 -24.15 24.61 18.66
CA LEU A 88 -24.62 25.98 18.46
C LEU A 88 -26.14 26.09 18.51
N LEU A 89 -26.85 25.19 17.82
CA LEU A 89 -28.32 25.15 17.80
C LEU A 89 -28.91 24.82 19.17
N THR A 90 -28.30 23.85 19.87
CA THR A 90 -28.70 23.46 21.22
C THR A 90 -28.56 24.64 22.19
N LYS A 91 -27.43 25.36 22.13
CA LYS A 91 -27.23 26.55 22.95
C LYS A 91 -28.22 27.66 22.57
N SER A 92 -28.38 27.95 21.28
CA SER A 92 -29.29 28.99 20.80
C SER A 92 -30.74 28.76 21.25
N LYS A 93 -31.22 27.52 21.25
CA LYS A 93 -32.59 27.18 21.70
C LYS A 93 -32.77 27.21 23.21
N SER A 94 -31.69 27.09 23.98
CA SER A 94 -31.73 27.20 25.44
C SER A 94 -31.90 28.63 25.95
N LEU A 95 -31.57 29.63 25.12
CA LEU A 95 -31.64 31.04 25.49
C LEU A 95 -33.08 31.56 25.39
N GLN A 96 -33.51 32.31 26.39
CA GLN A 96 -34.82 32.99 26.37
C GLN A 96 -34.87 34.10 25.32
N VAL A 97 -33.73 34.77 25.08
CA VAL A 97 -33.57 35.82 24.09
C VAL A 97 -32.67 35.31 22.96
N PRO A 98 -33.08 35.40 21.69
CA PRO A 98 -32.26 34.99 20.56
C PRO A 98 -30.92 35.75 20.51
N ASP A 99 -29.82 35.00 20.44
CA ASP A 99 -28.49 35.56 20.21
C ASP A 99 -28.19 35.55 18.69
N LEU A 100 -28.23 36.74 18.07
CA LEU A 100 -27.98 36.92 16.64
C LEU A 100 -26.58 36.44 16.22
N THR A 101 -25.60 36.47 17.12
CA THR A 101 -24.25 36.00 16.86
C THR A 101 -24.22 34.49 16.72
N LEU A 102 -24.88 33.77 17.64
CA LEU A 102 -24.99 32.31 17.57
C LEU A 102 -25.79 31.86 16.36
N ILE A 103 -26.88 32.55 16.03
CA ILE A 103 -27.68 32.27 14.84
C ILE A 103 -26.84 32.45 13.57
N SER A 104 -26.08 33.54 13.47
CA SER A 104 -25.19 33.79 12.33
C SER A 104 -24.11 32.72 12.20
N ARG A 105 -23.49 32.30 13.32
CA ARG A 105 -22.49 31.23 13.35
C ARG A 105 -23.06 29.88 12.93
N ALA A 106 -24.26 29.54 13.38
CA ALA A 106 -24.95 28.30 13.00
C ALA A 106 -25.32 28.30 11.51
N SER A 107 -25.78 29.43 10.98
CA SER A 107 -26.10 29.56 9.54
C SER A 107 -24.87 29.37 8.65
N ARG A 108 -23.71 29.93 9.02
CA ARG A 108 -22.46 29.70 8.27
C ARG A 108 -22.01 28.23 8.36
N ALA A 109 -22.06 27.64 9.55
CA ALA A 109 -21.73 26.22 9.73
C ALA A 109 -22.63 25.28 8.91
N GLU A 110 -23.93 25.56 8.82
CA GLU A 110 -24.85 24.81 7.95
C GLU A 110 -24.48 24.95 6.48
N ALA A 111 -24.19 26.16 6.01
CA ALA A 111 -23.79 26.40 4.62
C ALA A 111 -22.50 25.65 4.27
N ALA A 112 -21.46 25.77 5.11
CA ALA A 112 -20.20 25.05 4.92
C ALA A 112 -20.39 23.53 4.94
N LEU A 113 -21.18 23.00 5.88
CA LEU A 113 -21.47 21.57 5.94
C LEU A 113 -22.13 21.07 4.65
N ARG A 114 -23.09 21.81 4.09
CA ARG A 114 -23.77 21.44 2.84
C ARG A 114 -22.82 21.32 1.67
N GLU A 115 -21.81 22.19 1.59
CA GLU A 115 -20.75 22.13 0.58
C GLU A 115 -19.82 20.94 0.81
N MET A 116 -19.32 20.76 2.03
CA MET A 116 -18.36 19.70 2.38
C MET A 116 -18.88 18.29 2.06
N VAL A 117 -20.19 18.04 2.22
CA VAL A 117 -20.76 16.71 1.97
C VAL A 117 -21.02 16.41 0.49
N GLN A 118 -21.01 17.40 -0.41
CA GLN A 118 -21.27 17.14 -1.84
C GLN A 118 -20.16 16.31 -2.49
N ASP A 119 -18.91 16.59 -2.12
CA ASP A 119 -17.72 15.92 -2.65
C ASP A 119 -17.26 14.74 -1.76
N TRP A 120 -18.07 14.35 -0.77
CA TRP A 120 -17.68 13.31 0.18
C TRP A 120 -17.83 11.90 -0.38
N GLU A 121 -16.70 11.26 -0.68
CA GLU A 121 -16.64 9.85 -1.07
C GLU A 121 -16.63 8.89 0.13
N ILE A 122 -17.80 8.34 0.47
CA ILE A 122 -17.98 7.37 1.57
C ILE A 122 -17.03 6.16 1.47
N SER A 123 -16.75 5.68 0.26
CA SER A 123 -15.89 4.50 0.03
C SER A 123 -14.43 4.71 0.41
N SER A 124 -14.01 5.95 0.64
CA SER A 124 -12.63 6.30 1.01
C SER A 124 -12.40 6.38 2.53
N CYS A 125 -13.46 6.29 3.33
CA CYS A 125 -13.43 6.45 4.78
C CYS A 125 -13.04 5.18 5.54
N ASP A 126 -12.12 5.33 6.49
CA ASP A 126 -11.63 4.26 7.37
C ASP A 126 -11.71 4.62 8.87
N GLN A 127 -12.21 5.81 9.21
CA GLN A 127 -12.30 6.34 10.58
C GLN A 127 -13.22 5.48 11.45
N VAL A 128 -12.90 5.44 12.75
CA VAL A 128 -13.59 4.56 13.70
C VAL A 128 -15.06 4.97 13.82
N GLY A 129 -15.97 4.02 13.57
CA GLY A 129 -17.39 4.19 13.84
C GLY A 129 -18.14 5.17 12.92
N PHE A 130 -17.54 5.69 11.85
CA PHE A 130 -18.21 6.71 11.03
C PHE A 130 -19.58 6.28 10.47
N GLU A 131 -19.73 4.98 10.17
CA GLU A 131 -20.97 4.42 9.63
C GLU A 131 -22.14 4.40 10.63
N ILE A 132 -21.88 4.70 11.90
CA ILE A 132 -22.89 4.84 12.95
C ILE A 132 -22.92 6.27 13.53
N ILE A 133 -21.77 6.95 13.58
CA ILE A 133 -21.64 8.32 14.06
C ILE A 133 -22.34 9.30 13.11
N VAL A 134 -22.00 9.31 11.82
CA VAL A 134 -22.57 10.27 10.87
C VAL A 134 -24.11 10.15 10.80
N PRO A 135 -24.70 8.94 10.69
CA PRO A 135 -26.15 8.78 10.80
C PRO A 135 -26.75 9.30 12.11
N ALA A 136 -26.04 9.21 13.25
CA ALA A 136 -26.51 9.75 14.51
C ALA A 136 -26.54 11.28 14.49
N LEU A 137 -25.48 11.91 14.00
CA LEU A 137 -25.41 13.36 13.84
C LEU A 137 -26.48 13.88 12.85
N LEU A 138 -26.75 13.15 11.77
CA LEU A 138 -27.85 13.48 10.85
C LEU A 138 -29.20 13.49 11.58
N ARG A 139 -29.49 12.49 12.43
CA ARG A 139 -30.73 12.48 13.24
C ARG A 139 -30.79 13.66 14.21
N LEU A 140 -29.68 14.02 14.84
CA LEU A 140 -29.61 15.16 15.75
C LEU A 140 -29.87 16.48 15.00
N LEU A 141 -29.26 16.68 13.83
CA LEU A 141 -29.52 17.85 12.97
C LEU A 141 -30.98 17.90 12.50
N GLU A 142 -31.55 16.78 12.09
CA GLU A 142 -32.95 16.67 11.68
C GLU A 142 -33.90 17.03 12.84
N ALA A 143 -33.60 16.59 14.07
CA ALA A 143 -34.34 16.98 15.27
C ALA A 143 -34.21 18.49 15.57
N GLN A 144 -33.15 19.13 15.10
CA GLN A 144 -32.98 20.59 15.19
C GLN A 144 -33.70 21.34 14.04
N GLY A 145 -34.24 20.64 13.04
CA GLY A 145 -34.92 21.21 11.88
C GLY A 145 -34.05 21.31 10.62
N ILE A 146 -32.85 20.74 10.62
CA ILE A 146 -31.90 20.81 9.50
C ILE A 146 -31.78 19.46 8.83
N LYS A 147 -32.19 19.39 7.56
CA LYS A 147 -32.01 18.21 6.71
C LYS A 147 -30.83 18.41 5.76
N ILE A 148 -29.83 17.52 5.85
CA ILE A 148 -28.65 17.52 4.98
C ILE A 148 -28.79 16.39 3.95
N GLU A 149 -28.76 16.73 2.67
CA GLU A 149 -28.84 15.81 1.55
C GLU A 149 -27.52 15.82 0.77
N PHE A 150 -27.04 14.65 0.36
CA PHE A 150 -25.80 14.49 -0.41
C PHE A 150 -25.81 13.16 -1.17
N PRO A 151 -25.04 13.01 -2.27
CA PRO A 151 -25.11 11.85 -3.16
C PRO A 151 -24.96 10.49 -2.48
N GLY A 152 -24.12 10.41 -1.44
CA GLY A 152 -23.83 9.18 -0.71
C GLY A 152 -24.83 8.79 0.40
N ARG A 153 -25.81 9.64 0.73
CA ARG A 153 -26.60 9.51 1.96
C ARG A 153 -27.33 8.17 2.09
N ASP A 154 -27.98 7.71 1.02
CA ASP A 154 -28.73 6.44 1.05
C ASP A 154 -27.83 5.22 1.24
N VAL A 155 -26.62 5.26 0.67
CA VAL A 155 -25.62 4.20 0.84
C VAL A 155 -25.18 4.14 2.30
N LEU A 156 -24.86 5.30 2.89
CA LEU A 156 -24.48 5.41 4.30
C LEU A 156 -25.59 4.89 5.23
N LEU A 157 -26.85 5.28 5.00
CA LEU A 157 -27.98 4.85 5.84
C LEU A 157 -28.23 3.34 5.73
N LYS A 158 -28.05 2.73 4.55
CA LYS A 158 -28.11 1.27 4.39
C LYS A 158 -26.98 0.56 5.14
N MET A 159 -25.76 1.09 5.08
CA MET A 159 -24.62 0.57 5.86
C MET A 159 -24.92 0.66 7.37
N ALA A 160 -25.43 1.80 7.83
CA ALA A 160 -25.81 2.03 9.21
C ALA A 160 -26.87 1.05 9.70
N ALA A 161 -27.95 0.85 8.93
CA ALA A 161 -29.01 -0.08 9.29
C ALA A 161 -28.49 -1.53 9.43
N CYS A 162 -27.63 -1.96 8.51
CA CYS A 162 -26.99 -3.28 8.56
C CYS A 162 -26.08 -3.46 9.79
N LYS A 163 -25.35 -2.39 10.17
CA LYS A 163 -24.53 -2.42 11.39
C LYS A 163 -25.37 -2.41 12.66
N MET A 164 -26.33 -1.49 12.76
CA MET A 164 -27.18 -1.33 13.95
C MET A 164 -27.93 -2.61 14.32
N SER A 165 -28.41 -3.39 13.35
CA SER A 165 -29.09 -4.66 13.63
C SER A 165 -28.19 -5.70 14.31
N LYS A 166 -26.87 -5.62 14.14
CA LYS A 166 -25.87 -6.51 14.75
C LYS A 166 -25.33 -5.99 16.08
N LEU A 167 -25.25 -4.67 16.22
CA LEU A 167 -24.58 -4.00 17.34
C LEU A 167 -25.52 -3.78 18.55
N LYS A 168 -26.82 -3.57 18.33
CA LYS A 168 -27.78 -3.31 19.41
C LYS A 168 -27.82 -4.40 20.50
N PRO A 169 -27.77 -5.72 20.19
CA PRO A 169 -27.74 -6.75 21.22
C PRO A 169 -26.47 -6.76 22.08
N LEU A 170 -25.34 -6.28 21.54
CA LEU A 170 -24.04 -6.28 22.24
C LEU A 170 -24.00 -5.27 23.38
N LEU A 171 -24.72 -4.15 23.25
CA LEU A 171 -24.78 -3.10 24.28
C LEU A 171 -25.61 -3.51 25.50
N SER A 172 -26.50 -4.51 25.36
CA SER A 172 -27.28 -5.07 26.47
C SER A 172 -26.60 -6.28 27.13
N GLY A 173 -25.45 -6.72 26.61
CA GLY A 173 -24.68 -7.82 27.17
C GLY A 173 -23.72 -7.36 28.28
N ASN A 174 -23.26 -8.32 29.08
CA ASN A 174 -22.30 -8.08 30.17
C ASN A 174 -20.84 -7.99 29.69
N THR A 175 -20.57 -8.22 28.40
CA THR A 175 -19.20 -8.16 27.85
C THR A 175 -18.95 -6.79 27.26
N PRO A 176 -17.91 -6.06 27.72
CA PRO A 176 -17.53 -4.78 27.15
C PRO A 176 -17.27 -4.88 25.63
N SER A 177 -17.72 -3.86 24.90
CA SER A 177 -17.56 -3.75 23.45
C SER A 177 -16.88 -2.43 23.11
N THR A 178 -16.11 -2.41 22.02
CA THR A 178 -15.51 -1.17 21.49
C THR A 178 -16.57 -0.08 21.19
N LEU A 179 -17.84 -0.49 21.00
CA LEU A 179 -18.97 0.43 20.87
C LEU A 179 -19.18 1.37 22.07
N LEU A 180 -18.72 0.97 23.27
CA LEU A 180 -18.77 1.81 24.46
C LEU A 180 -17.94 3.09 24.29
N HIS A 181 -16.97 3.10 23.37
CA HIS A 181 -16.20 4.30 23.03
C HIS A 181 -17.00 5.31 22.19
N SER A 182 -18.13 4.88 21.60
CA SER A 182 -18.95 5.67 20.66
C SER A 182 -20.44 5.66 21.03
N LEU A 183 -20.80 5.67 22.33
CA LEU A 183 -22.20 5.60 22.77
C LEU A 183 -23.03 6.80 22.28
N GLU A 184 -22.41 7.92 21.95
CA GLU A 184 -23.06 9.09 21.38
C GLU A 184 -23.70 8.79 20.00
N SER A 185 -23.22 7.76 19.29
CA SER A 185 -23.83 7.26 18.06
C SER A 185 -25.26 6.71 18.25
N PHE A 186 -25.65 6.49 19.51
CA PHE A 186 -26.94 5.94 19.91
C PHE A 186 -27.83 6.95 20.65
N ALA A 187 -27.48 8.23 20.59
CA ALA A 187 -28.25 9.33 21.16
C ALA A 187 -29.74 9.22 20.75
N GLY A 188 -30.61 9.17 21.76
CA GLY A 188 -32.07 9.07 21.59
C GLY A 188 -32.61 7.71 21.12
N ILE A 189 -31.80 6.66 20.97
CA ILE A 189 -32.25 5.33 20.49
C ILE A 189 -31.85 4.15 21.38
N LEU A 190 -30.87 4.32 22.28
CA LEU A 190 -30.43 3.32 23.26
C LEU A 190 -31.07 3.58 24.62
N ASP A 191 -31.35 2.50 25.35
CA ASP A 191 -31.61 2.58 26.79
C ASP A 191 -30.26 2.65 27.54
N TYR A 192 -29.87 3.86 27.93
CA TYR A 192 -28.59 4.11 28.60
C TYR A 192 -28.54 3.56 30.04
N SER A 193 -29.67 3.14 30.63
CA SER A 193 -29.66 2.45 31.93
C SER A 193 -28.87 1.14 31.86
N ALA A 194 -28.92 0.46 30.71
CA ALA A 194 -28.17 -0.75 30.45
C ALA A 194 -26.66 -0.51 30.35
N ALA A 195 -26.18 0.72 30.13
CA ALA A 195 -24.75 1.00 29.98
C ALA A 195 -24.02 1.31 31.30
N LYS A 196 -24.74 1.63 32.39
CA LYS A 196 -24.17 2.08 33.68
C LYS A 196 -23.12 1.13 34.25
N HIS A 197 -23.31 -0.18 34.09
CA HIS A 197 -22.41 -1.21 34.62
C HIS A 197 -21.07 -1.30 33.86
N HIS A 198 -20.96 -0.70 32.67
CA HIS A 198 -19.72 -0.65 31.87
C HIS A 198 -18.83 0.56 32.21
N ARG A 199 -19.27 1.45 33.10
CA ARG A 199 -18.50 2.63 33.52
C ARG A 199 -17.24 2.21 34.28
N SER A 200 -16.08 2.71 33.87
CA SER A 200 -14.80 2.39 34.49
C SER A 200 -14.66 2.96 35.91
N THR A 201 -13.60 2.58 36.61
CA THR A 201 -13.22 3.17 37.91
C THR A 201 -13.00 4.67 37.85
N TYR A 202 -12.49 5.19 36.73
CA TYR A 202 -12.34 6.63 36.47
C TYR A 202 -13.67 7.35 36.30
N GLY A 203 -14.79 6.65 36.09
CA GLY A 203 -16.09 7.23 35.77
C GLY A 203 -16.37 7.35 34.28
N ALA A 204 -15.47 6.88 33.42
CA ALA A 204 -15.57 7.01 31.96
C ALA A 204 -16.38 5.87 31.32
N MET A 205 -17.00 6.16 30.17
CA MET A 205 -17.43 5.14 29.22
C MET A 205 -16.29 4.87 28.23
N LEU A 206 -15.54 3.79 28.48
CA LEU A 206 -14.38 3.35 27.69
C LEU A 206 -13.39 4.47 27.35
N ALA A 207 -13.07 5.33 28.33
CA ALA A 207 -12.14 6.45 28.20
C ALA A 207 -12.51 7.49 27.11
N SER A 208 -13.78 7.56 26.67
CA SER A 208 -14.25 8.51 25.66
C SER A 208 -15.03 9.67 26.29
N PRO A 209 -14.56 10.93 26.17
CA PRO A 209 -15.30 12.09 26.68
C PRO A 209 -16.65 12.28 26.00
N ALA A 210 -16.75 12.17 24.66
CA ALA A 210 -18.04 12.25 23.96
C ALA A 210 -19.02 11.17 24.40
N SER A 211 -18.57 9.92 24.52
CA SER A 211 -19.40 8.79 24.94
C SER A 211 -19.92 9.00 26.36
N THR A 212 -19.06 9.49 27.26
CA THR A 212 -19.41 9.76 28.66
C THR A 212 -20.37 10.95 28.77
N ALA A 213 -20.19 12.00 27.95
CA ALA A 213 -21.12 13.12 27.86
C ALA A 213 -22.51 12.66 27.37
N ALA A 214 -22.56 11.85 26.31
CA ALA A 214 -23.82 11.28 25.84
C ALA A 214 -24.47 10.38 26.90
N TYR A 215 -23.69 9.55 27.60
CA TYR A 215 -24.20 8.76 28.72
C TYR A 215 -24.86 9.64 29.79
N LEU A 216 -24.20 10.72 30.24
CA LEU A 216 -24.77 11.65 31.21
C LEU A 216 -26.04 12.35 30.72
N MET A 217 -26.09 12.72 29.43
CA MET A 217 -27.24 13.43 28.85
C MET A 217 -28.47 12.54 28.69
N TYR A 218 -28.29 11.25 28.43
CA TYR A 218 -29.38 10.32 28.09
C TYR A 218 -29.65 9.23 29.14
N ALA A 219 -28.82 9.09 30.17
CA ALA A 219 -29.11 8.21 31.30
C ALA A 219 -30.33 8.72 32.09
N PRO A 220 -31.18 7.81 32.60
CA PRO A 220 -32.35 8.21 33.39
C PRO A 220 -31.97 8.81 34.76
N GLU A 221 -30.81 8.45 35.28
CA GLU A 221 -30.26 8.96 36.53
C GLU A 221 -28.93 9.65 36.26
N TRP A 222 -28.71 10.79 36.91
CA TRP A 222 -27.43 11.49 36.85
C TRP A 222 -26.34 10.69 37.56
N ASP A 223 -25.15 10.59 36.95
CA ASP A 223 -24.02 9.86 37.50
C ASP A 223 -22.90 10.84 37.89
N ASP A 224 -22.77 11.11 39.20
CA ASP A 224 -21.78 12.07 39.70
C ASP A 224 -20.31 11.66 39.41
N LYS A 225 -20.00 10.35 39.24
CA LYS A 225 -18.63 9.95 38.87
C LYS A 225 -18.34 10.22 37.40
N ALA A 226 -19.32 10.01 36.52
CA ALA A 226 -19.17 10.37 35.11
C ALA A 226 -19.02 11.89 34.94
N GLU A 227 -19.74 12.69 35.75
CA GLU A 227 -19.53 14.15 35.79
C GLU A 227 -18.12 14.48 36.28
N GLN A 228 -17.68 13.87 37.39
CA GLN A 228 -16.34 14.08 37.95
C GLN A 228 -15.23 13.74 36.94
N TYR A 229 -15.40 12.66 36.18
CA TYR A 229 -14.52 12.30 35.08
C TYR A 229 -14.44 13.42 34.03
N LEU A 230 -15.57 13.89 33.51
CA LEU A 230 -15.56 14.95 32.50
C LEU A 230 -14.94 16.24 33.02
N ARG A 231 -15.17 16.59 34.30
CA ARG A 231 -14.51 17.74 34.95
C ARG A 231 -12.99 17.56 34.97
N SER A 232 -12.51 16.37 35.34
CA SER A 232 -11.07 16.11 35.39
C SER A 232 -10.42 16.15 34.01
N VAL A 233 -11.10 15.66 32.97
CA VAL A 233 -10.64 15.76 31.57
C VAL A 233 -10.53 17.22 31.11
N VAL A 234 -11.52 18.07 31.44
CA VAL A 234 -11.46 19.49 31.08
C VAL A 234 -10.36 20.23 31.86
N GLU A 235 -10.12 19.83 33.11
CA GLU A 235 -9.04 20.39 33.93
C GLU A 235 -7.65 19.98 33.45
N SER A 236 -7.50 18.78 32.88
CA SER A 236 -6.24 18.29 32.30
C SER A 236 -5.98 18.83 30.89
N GLY A 237 -7.02 19.26 30.17
CA GLY A 237 -6.95 19.79 28.81
C GLY A 237 -6.18 21.12 28.70
N THR A 238 -4.87 21.04 28.46
CA THR A 238 -4.01 22.20 28.22
C THR A 238 -3.50 22.26 26.79
N VAL A 239 -3.40 23.47 26.23
CA VAL A 239 -2.75 23.75 24.94
C VAL A 239 -1.69 24.81 25.21
N ALA A 240 -0.44 24.53 24.83
CA ALA A 240 0.71 25.39 25.11
C ALA A 240 0.88 25.77 26.61
N GLY A 241 0.42 24.90 27.52
CA GLY A 241 0.49 25.12 28.97
C GLY A 241 -0.65 25.96 29.55
N GLU A 242 -1.61 26.40 28.73
CA GLU A 242 -2.80 27.14 29.18
C GLU A 242 -4.04 26.25 29.13
N LYS A 243 -5.01 26.52 30.03
CA LYS A 243 -6.30 25.81 30.02
C LYS A 243 -7.03 26.14 28.73
N SER A 244 -7.20 25.13 27.87
CA SER A 244 -7.78 25.34 26.54
C SER A 244 -9.31 25.37 26.57
N GLY A 245 -9.93 24.65 27.51
CA GLY A 245 -11.37 24.36 27.46
C GLY A 245 -11.73 23.26 26.45
N GLY A 246 -10.80 22.85 25.58
CA GLY A 246 -10.95 21.69 24.71
C GLY A 246 -10.55 20.39 25.43
N VAL A 247 -11.16 19.28 25.01
CA VAL A 247 -10.88 17.94 25.56
C VAL A 247 -10.42 16.98 24.46
N PRO A 248 -9.57 15.99 24.76
CA PRO A 248 -9.13 14.99 23.79
C PRO A 248 -10.25 14.04 23.38
N SER A 249 -10.00 13.22 22.35
CA SER A 249 -10.92 12.15 21.93
C SER A 249 -10.92 10.93 22.85
N ALA A 250 -9.82 10.71 23.58
CA ALA A 250 -9.69 9.67 24.58
C ALA A 250 -8.87 10.16 25.80
N PHE A 251 -9.28 9.75 27.00
CA PHE A 251 -8.54 10.01 28.25
C PHE A 251 -8.95 9.05 29.38
N PRO A 252 -8.03 8.46 30.15
CA PRO A 252 -6.59 8.51 29.96
C PRO A 252 -6.14 7.65 28.77
N THR A 253 -4.87 7.79 28.38
CA THR A 253 -4.20 7.07 27.27
C THR A 253 -2.87 6.48 27.73
N SER A 254 -2.78 6.16 29.02
CA SER A 254 -1.52 5.87 29.71
C SER A 254 -0.73 4.72 29.11
N ILE A 255 -1.36 3.57 28.86
CA ILE A 255 -0.66 2.36 28.41
C ILE A 255 -0.09 2.59 27.01
N PHE A 256 -0.90 3.14 26.10
CA PHE A 256 -0.48 3.49 24.75
C PHE A 256 0.73 4.45 24.77
N GLU A 257 0.62 5.56 25.49
CA GLU A 257 1.69 6.57 25.47
C GLU A 257 2.99 6.12 26.15
N ILE A 258 2.89 5.36 27.25
CA ILE A 258 4.07 4.81 27.92
C ILE A 258 4.76 3.80 27.01
N THR A 259 4.02 2.82 26.49
CA THR A 259 4.61 1.70 25.75
C THR A 259 5.22 2.15 24.42
N TRP A 260 4.56 3.05 23.68
CA TRP A 260 5.13 3.63 22.45
C TRP A 260 6.38 4.46 22.73
N THR A 261 6.35 5.29 23.78
CA THR A 261 7.49 6.16 24.12
C THR A 261 8.70 5.34 24.56
N VAL A 262 8.51 4.43 25.54
CA VAL A 262 9.61 3.64 26.10
C VAL A 262 10.22 2.73 25.04
N CYS A 263 9.40 1.99 24.27
CA CYS A 263 9.91 1.14 23.19
C CYS A 263 10.66 1.94 22.13
N SER A 264 10.12 3.08 21.68
CA SER A 264 10.77 3.88 20.63
C SER A 264 12.13 4.42 21.07
N LEU A 265 12.24 4.89 22.31
CA LEU A 265 13.51 5.36 22.86
C LEU A 265 14.51 4.20 23.01
N LEU A 266 14.13 3.10 23.66
CA LEU A 266 15.03 1.95 23.84
C LEU A 266 15.48 1.33 22.51
N ASP A 267 14.57 1.17 21.54
CA ASP A 267 14.90 0.63 20.21
C ASP A 267 15.84 1.54 19.40
N SER A 268 15.89 2.84 19.73
CA SER A 268 16.80 3.81 19.10
C SER A 268 18.19 3.89 19.75
N GLY A 269 18.44 3.09 20.80
CA GLY A 269 19.75 2.95 21.43
C GLY A 269 19.95 3.77 22.70
N TYR A 270 18.88 4.28 23.33
CA TYR A 270 18.97 4.77 24.70
C TYR A 270 19.12 3.59 25.68
N THR A 271 19.94 3.79 26.71
CA THR A 271 20.06 2.82 27.81
C THR A 271 19.02 3.10 28.90
N ILE A 272 18.82 2.15 29.81
CA ILE A 272 17.98 2.36 31.01
C ILE A 272 18.54 3.53 31.84
N GLN A 273 19.87 3.64 31.92
CA GLN A 273 20.56 4.73 32.61
C GLN A 273 20.31 6.08 31.95
N ASP A 274 20.34 6.16 30.62
CA ASP A 274 20.06 7.40 29.86
C ASP A 274 18.65 7.94 30.15
N LEU A 275 17.69 7.03 30.40
CA LEU A 275 16.27 7.34 30.56
C LEU A 275 15.85 7.55 32.02
N GLY A 276 16.63 7.04 32.97
CA GLY A 276 16.35 7.12 34.40
C GLY A 276 15.72 5.83 34.93
N GLU A 277 16.53 5.04 35.64
CA GLU A 277 16.18 3.70 36.12
C GLU A 277 14.98 3.68 37.08
N GLU A 278 14.91 4.61 38.03
CA GLU A 278 13.81 4.67 39.01
C GLU A 278 12.44 4.90 38.35
N ALA A 279 12.37 5.88 37.44
CA ALA A 279 11.13 6.17 36.73
C ALA A 279 10.71 5.02 35.81
N LEU A 280 11.66 4.39 35.11
CA LEU A 280 11.38 3.21 34.28
C LEU A 280 10.93 2.01 35.11
N SER A 281 11.54 1.78 36.28
CA SER A 281 11.14 0.69 37.17
C SER A 281 9.71 0.91 37.68
N SER A 282 9.37 2.15 38.09
CA SER A 282 8.00 2.47 38.51
C SER A 282 6.99 2.21 37.38
N LEU A 283 7.30 2.65 36.16
CA LEU A 283 6.45 2.41 35.00
C LEU A 283 6.30 0.91 34.70
N ALA A 284 7.39 0.14 34.79
CA ALA A 284 7.37 -1.30 34.58
C ALA A 284 6.48 -2.01 35.62
N ASP A 285 6.61 -1.65 36.89
CA ASP A 285 5.88 -2.27 38.00
C ASP A 285 4.36 -2.01 37.89
N ASP A 286 3.97 -0.80 37.47
CA ASP A 286 2.56 -0.45 37.28
C ASP A 286 1.98 -1.09 36.01
N LEU A 287 2.73 -1.08 34.89
CA LEU A 287 2.32 -1.77 33.65
C LEU A 287 2.18 -3.28 33.85
N GLU A 288 3.13 -3.93 34.51
CA GLU A 288 3.08 -5.38 34.76
C GLU A 288 1.89 -5.73 35.66
N ARG A 289 1.65 -4.95 36.71
CA ARG A 289 0.52 -5.15 37.61
C ARG A 289 -0.82 -5.03 36.88
N GLN A 290 -0.98 -3.99 36.06
CA GLN A 290 -2.19 -3.77 35.26
C GLN A 290 -2.38 -4.89 34.24
N PHE A 291 -1.33 -5.24 33.49
CA PHE A 291 -1.35 -6.29 32.48
C PHE A 291 -1.77 -7.65 33.08
N LEU A 292 -1.24 -8.01 34.25
CA LEU A 292 -1.61 -9.24 34.94
C LEU A 292 -3.04 -9.20 35.48
N ALA A 293 -3.48 -8.06 36.03
CA ALA A 293 -4.84 -7.88 36.54
C ALA A 293 -5.90 -7.99 35.43
N GLU A 294 -5.57 -7.59 34.20
CA GLU A 294 -6.44 -7.66 33.02
C GLU A 294 -6.33 -8.98 32.25
N GLY A 295 -5.76 -10.02 32.86
CA GLY A 295 -5.70 -11.36 32.27
C GLY A 295 -4.64 -11.52 31.18
N SER A 296 -3.52 -10.77 31.32
CA SER A 296 -2.38 -10.73 30.38
C SER A 296 -2.76 -10.27 28.98
N LEU A 297 -3.61 -9.25 28.92
CA LEU A 297 -3.98 -8.49 27.74
C LEU A 297 -3.98 -7.00 28.13
N ALA A 298 -3.84 -6.11 27.15
CA ALA A 298 -3.89 -4.68 27.37
C ALA A 298 -4.72 -3.98 26.28
N GLY A 299 -5.42 -2.92 26.67
CA GLY A 299 -5.86 -1.86 25.77
C GLY A 299 -5.05 -0.58 25.98
N PHE A 300 -5.36 0.48 25.26
CA PHE A 300 -4.64 1.77 25.31
C PHE A 300 -4.62 2.44 26.70
N ALA A 301 -5.51 2.04 27.61
CA ALA A 301 -5.56 2.48 29.00
C ALA A 301 -6.19 1.39 29.90
N PRO A 302 -6.04 1.49 31.24
CA PRO A 302 -6.63 0.51 32.15
C PRO A 302 -8.15 0.40 31.98
N GLU A 303 -8.69 -0.81 32.12
CA GLU A 303 -10.11 -1.17 31.96
C GLU A 303 -10.69 -0.91 30.56
N CYS A 304 -9.86 -0.56 29.57
CA CYS A 304 -10.29 -0.49 28.18
C CYS A 304 -10.33 -1.88 27.53
N VAL A 305 -11.08 -2.01 26.44
CA VAL A 305 -11.17 -3.28 25.71
C VAL A 305 -9.78 -3.63 25.17
N PRO A 306 -9.24 -4.83 25.47
CA PRO A 306 -7.91 -5.18 24.98
C PRO A 306 -7.84 -5.37 23.46
N ASP A 307 -6.68 -5.08 22.89
CA ASP A 307 -6.35 -5.33 21.49
C ASP A 307 -4.93 -5.86 21.30
N ALA A 308 -4.68 -6.40 20.10
CA ALA A 308 -3.39 -6.97 19.74
C ALA A 308 -2.26 -5.92 19.68
N ASP A 309 -2.57 -4.66 19.38
CA ASP A 309 -1.54 -3.63 19.19
C ASP A 309 -0.95 -3.20 20.54
N ASP A 310 -1.82 -2.74 21.46
CA ASP A 310 -1.45 -2.35 22.82
C ASP A 310 -0.93 -3.54 23.63
N THR A 311 -1.49 -4.75 23.43
CA THR A 311 -0.97 -5.98 24.05
C THR A 311 0.46 -6.27 23.59
N ALA A 312 0.73 -6.23 22.28
CA ALA A 312 2.07 -6.49 21.76
C ALA A 312 3.10 -5.45 22.22
N MET A 313 2.70 -4.17 22.26
CA MET A 313 3.56 -3.08 22.72
C MET A 313 3.80 -3.12 24.24
N THR A 314 2.81 -3.53 25.04
CA THR A 314 2.97 -3.76 26.48
C THR A 314 3.96 -4.91 26.74
N ILE A 315 3.79 -6.05 26.06
CA ILE A 315 4.72 -7.19 26.17
C ILE A 315 6.15 -6.79 25.77
N SER A 316 6.28 -6.03 24.68
CA SER A 316 7.59 -5.55 24.20
C SER A 316 8.25 -4.63 25.23
N THR A 317 7.50 -3.68 25.77
CA THR A 317 7.97 -2.73 26.79
C THR A 317 8.45 -3.46 28.04
N LEU A 318 7.63 -4.36 28.59
CA LEU A 318 7.99 -5.17 29.75
C LEU A 318 9.25 -6.00 29.50
N GLY A 319 9.33 -6.66 28.33
CA GLY A 319 10.51 -7.44 27.95
C GLY A 319 11.79 -6.61 27.85
N ARG A 320 11.70 -5.39 27.31
CA ARG A 320 12.82 -4.42 27.24
C ARG A 320 13.27 -3.93 28.61
N LEU A 321 12.35 -3.87 29.58
CA LEU A 321 12.61 -3.53 30.98
C LEU A 321 12.97 -4.75 31.85
N GLY A 322 13.20 -5.92 31.23
CA GLY A 322 13.63 -7.13 31.92
C GLY A 322 12.51 -7.94 32.59
N ARG A 323 11.25 -7.56 32.39
CA ARG A 323 10.05 -8.27 32.87
C ARG A 323 9.56 -9.23 31.79
N THR A 324 9.73 -10.54 32.00
CA THR A 324 9.32 -11.54 31.01
C THR A 324 7.88 -11.98 31.25
N VAL A 325 7.01 -11.73 30.28
CA VAL A 325 5.59 -12.15 30.30
C VAL A 325 5.26 -13.10 29.14
N SER A 326 4.18 -13.88 29.28
CA SER A 326 3.73 -14.82 28.24
C SER A 326 2.99 -14.09 27.10
N VAL A 327 3.05 -14.67 25.89
CA VAL A 327 2.30 -14.26 24.70
C VAL A 327 1.05 -15.11 24.45
N ASP A 328 0.82 -16.16 25.24
CA ASP A 328 -0.22 -17.17 24.98
C ASP A 328 -1.63 -16.57 24.92
N ARG A 329 -1.90 -15.58 25.79
CA ARG A 329 -3.20 -14.90 25.82
C ARG A 329 -3.42 -14.07 24.55
N MET A 330 -2.40 -13.36 24.07
CA MET A 330 -2.42 -12.63 22.80
C MET A 330 -2.72 -13.57 21.62
N PHE A 331 -2.08 -14.76 21.59
CA PHE A 331 -2.36 -15.78 20.57
C PHE A 331 -3.80 -16.26 20.65
N SER A 332 -4.25 -16.68 21.83
CA SER A 332 -5.59 -17.23 22.01
C SER A 332 -6.72 -16.25 21.65
N GLU A 333 -6.49 -14.94 21.85
CA GLU A 333 -7.52 -13.92 21.65
C GLU A 333 -7.50 -13.33 20.23
N PHE A 334 -6.31 -13.14 19.63
CA PHE A 334 -6.15 -12.33 18.43
C PHE A 334 -5.61 -13.08 17.20
N GLU A 335 -5.02 -14.26 17.37
CA GLU A 335 -4.48 -15.01 16.24
C GLU A 335 -5.60 -15.52 15.32
N CYS A 336 -5.51 -15.19 14.03
CA CYS A 336 -6.36 -15.70 12.96
C CYS A 336 -5.55 -16.62 12.03
N PRO A 337 -6.17 -17.29 11.05
CA PRO A 337 -5.44 -18.18 10.14
C PRO A 337 -4.28 -17.52 9.40
N THR A 338 -4.44 -16.25 8.99
CA THR A 338 -3.46 -15.54 8.15
C THR A 338 -2.73 -14.40 8.85
N HIS A 339 -3.29 -13.82 9.91
CA HIS A 339 -2.80 -12.60 10.55
C HIS A 339 -3.28 -12.51 12.01
N PHE A 340 -2.96 -11.43 12.70
CA PHE A 340 -3.54 -11.08 13.99
C PHE A 340 -4.58 -9.97 13.83
N ARG A 341 -5.77 -10.20 14.37
CA ARG A 341 -6.82 -9.16 14.40
C ARG A 341 -6.53 -8.16 15.50
N THR A 342 -6.83 -6.87 15.30
CA THR A 342 -6.68 -5.83 16.34
C THR A 342 -7.66 -6.08 17.47
N TYR A 343 -8.96 -6.01 17.16
CA TYR A 343 -10.04 -6.26 18.11
C TYR A 343 -10.83 -7.52 17.76
N ARG A 344 -11.48 -8.11 18.76
CA ARG A 344 -12.44 -9.20 18.54
C ARG A 344 -13.63 -8.70 17.71
N GLY A 345 -13.90 -9.37 16.59
CA GLY A 345 -15.01 -9.04 15.70
C GLY A 345 -14.75 -7.89 14.73
N GLU A 346 -13.49 -7.44 14.59
CA GLU A 346 -13.15 -6.48 13.53
C GLU A 346 -13.40 -7.07 12.13
N ARG A 347 -13.76 -6.20 11.17
CA ARG A 347 -14.06 -6.61 9.80
C ARG A 347 -12.81 -6.67 8.91
N ASN A 348 -11.93 -5.68 9.09
CA ASN A 348 -10.77 -5.48 8.24
C ASN A 348 -9.53 -5.58 9.14
N ALA A 349 -8.56 -6.39 8.74
CA ALA A 349 -7.26 -6.50 9.40
C ALA A 349 -6.50 -5.16 9.35
N SER A 350 -5.69 -4.87 10.36
CA SER A 350 -4.90 -3.63 10.42
C SER A 350 -3.41 -3.90 10.18
N PHE A 351 -2.72 -2.95 9.51
CA PHE A 351 -1.34 -3.13 9.07
C PHE A 351 -0.35 -2.91 10.21
N SER A 352 -0.47 -1.80 10.96
CA SER A 352 0.43 -1.48 12.06
C SER A 352 0.37 -2.49 13.22
N PRO A 353 -0.80 -3.00 13.65
CA PRO A 353 -0.84 -3.98 14.74
C PRO A 353 -0.13 -5.29 14.38
N ASN A 354 -0.21 -5.73 13.12
CA ASN A 354 0.54 -6.90 12.67
C ASN A 354 2.06 -6.64 12.63
N CYS A 355 2.50 -5.41 12.36
CA CYS A 355 3.90 -5.04 12.50
C CYS A 355 4.36 -5.06 13.96
N ASN A 356 3.56 -4.56 14.89
CA ASN A 356 3.88 -4.53 16.32
C ASN A 356 3.86 -5.93 16.95
N VAL A 357 2.92 -6.80 16.57
CA VAL A 357 2.94 -8.23 16.93
C VAL A 357 4.21 -8.90 16.39
N LEU A 358 4.58 -8.66 15.13
CA LEU A 358 5.80 -9.22 14.54
C LEU A 358 7.06 -8.74 15.28
N LEU A 359 7.16 -7.44 15.57
CA LEU A 359 8.26 -6.86 16.36
C LEU A 359 8.34 -7.48 17.74
N CYS A 360 7.22 -7.57 18.45
CA CYS A 360 7.12 -8.20 19.76
C CYS A 360 7.71 -9.63 19.73
N LEU A 361 7.22 -10.47 18.82
CA LEU A 361 7.69 -11.87 18.72
C LEU A 361 9.16 -11.99 18.33
N LEU A 362 9.65 -11.11 17.45
CA LEU A 362 11.05 -11.09 17.03
C LEU A 362 12.00 -10.56 18.12
N GLN A 363 11.54 -9.70 19.03
CA GLN A 363 12.37 -9.13 20.10
C GLN A 363 12.56 -10.10 21.27
N ARG A 364 11.67 -11.09 21.42
CA ARG A 364 11.70 -12.06 22.51
C ARG A 364 12.80 -13.10 22.38
N ARG A 365 13.06 -13.81 23.48
CA ARG A 365 14.04 -14.91 23.56
C ARG A 365 13.50 -16.23 23.01
N ASP A 366 12.18 -16.43 23.07
CA ASP A 366 11.46 -17.60 22.58
C ASP A 366 10.99 -17.43 21.11
N SER A 367 11.73 -16.65 20.31
CA SER A 367 11.41 -16.42 18.90
C SER A 367 11.46 -17.71 18.08
N PHE A 368 12.31 -18.67 18.47
CA PHE A 368 12.47 -19.94 17.78
C PHE A 368 11.18 -20.78 17.86
N GLU A 369 10.61 -20.89 19.06
CA GLU A 369 9.36 -21.59 19.34
C GLU A 369 8.20 -20.95 18.58
N ASN A 370 8.15 -19.62 18.59
CA ASN A 370 7.11 -18.79 17.97
C ASN A 370 7.31 -18.52 16.46
N THR A 371 8.24 -19.23 15.79
CA THR A 371 8.53 -18.99 14.36
C THR A 371 7.30 -19.09 13.47
N SER A 372 6.32 -19.95 13.80
CA SER A 372 5.08 -20.08 13.02
C SER A 372 4.27 -18.78 12.99
N GLN A 373 4.12 -18.12 14.14
CA GLN A 373 3.41 -16.85 14.29
C GLN A 373 4.19 -15.70 13.66
N ILE A 374 5.52 -15.72 13.77
CA ILE A 374 6.41 -14.76 13.11
C ILE A 374 6.25 -14.83 11.59
N VAL A 375 6.33 -16.03 11.01
CA VAL A 375 6.14 -16.25 9.57
C VAL A 375 4.75 -15.84 9.13
N LYS A 376 3.71 -16.14 9.91
CA LYS A 376 2.33 -15.72 9.61
C LYS A 376 2.23 -14.20 9.47
N CYS A 377 2.73 -13.45 10.45
CA CYS A 377 2.70 -11.98 10.40
C CYS A 377 3.53 -11.44 9.24
N ALA A 378 4.76 -11.95 9.05
CA ALA A 378 5.64 -11.54 7.97
C ALA A 378 5.04 -11.81 6.58
N GLN A 379 4.40 -12.96 6.38
CA GLN A 379 3.73 -13.31 5.13
C GLN A 379 2.53 -12.40 4.87
N TYR A 380 1.68 -12.17 5.87
CA TYR A 380 0.53 -11.26 5.73
C TYR A 380 0.97 -9.85 5.35
N LEU A 381 2.00 -9.31 6.02
CA LEU A 381 2.55 -8.00 5.73
C LEU A 381 3.20 -7.95 4.34
N ALA A 382 3.88 -9.03 3.93
CA ALA A 382 4.43 -9.14 2.58
C ALA A 382 3.35 -9.14 1.51
N ASP A 383 2.28 -9.91 1.71
CA ASP A 383 1.14 -9.98 0.78
C ASP A 383 0.43 -8.62 0.67
N CYS A 384 0.27 -7.91 1.80
CA CYS A 384 -0.26 -6.55 1.82
C CYS A 384 0.64 -5.59 1.04
N TRP A 385 1.96 -5.64 1.24
CA TRP A 385 2.90 -4.80 0.48
C TRP A 385 2.87 -5.11 -1.03
N TYR A 386 2.88 -6.39 -1.39
CA TYR A 386 2.85 -6.83 -2.79
C TYR A 386 1.59 -6.41 -3.54
N THR A 387 0.51 -6.12 -2.83
CA THR A 387 -0.77 -5.65 -3.38
C THR A 387 -1.05 -4.18 -3.11
N ASN A 388 -0.07 -3.43 -2.58
CA ASN A 388 -0.20 -2.04 -2.12
C ASN A 388 -1.34 -1.81 -1.09
N ALA A 389 -1.78 -2.86 -0.39
CA ALA A 389 -2.76 -2.80 0.70
C ALA A 389 -2.09 -2.42 2.03
N THR A 390 -1.33 -1.32 2.04
CA THR A 390 -0.49 -0.88 3.17
C THR A 390 -1.08 0.32 3.92
N LYS A 391 -2.25 0.82 3.51
CA LYS A 391 -2.96 1.89 4.21
C LYS A 391 -3.37 1.38 5.59
N ASP A 392 -2.92 2.08 6.62
CA ASP A 392 -3.23 1.76 8.00
C ASP A 392 -4.47 2.52 8.48
N LYS A 393 -5.16 1.96 9.49
CA LYS A 393 -6.38 2.55 10.05
C LYS A 393 -6.13 3.42 11.27
N TRP A 394 -4.93 3.40 11.81
CA TRP A 394 -4.57 4.08 13.05
C TRP A 394 -3.62 5.25 12.81
N ASN A 395 -2.90 5.27 11.68
CA ASN A 395 -2.07 6.39 11.27
C ASN A 395 -2.17 6.70 9.75
N VAL A 396 -2.36 7.96 9.38
CA VAL A 396 -2.48 8.38 7.97
C VAL A 396 -1.15 8.39 7.21
N SER A 397 -0.01 8.44 7.90
CA SER A 397 1.30 8.53 7.25
C SER A 397 1.81 7.15 6.84
N ALA A 398 2.08 6.99 5.54
CA ALA A 398 2.77 5.80 5.04
C ALA A 398 4.18 5.64 5.63
N HIS A 399 4.82 6.72 6.09
CA HIS A 399 6.13 6.64 6.74
C HIS A 399 6.06 5.93 8.10
N TYR A 400 4.94 6.01 8.82
CA TYR A 400 4.76 5.27 10.07
C TYR A 400 4.76 3.75 9.82
N THR A 401 3.97 3.27 8.86
CA THR A 401 3.94 1.84 8.50
C THR A 401 5.29 1.38 7.94
N MET A 402 5.96 2.22 7.16
CA MET A 402 7.30 1.93 6.65
C MET A 402 8.35 1.88 7.77
N MET A 403 8.28 2.74 8.78
CA MET A 403 9.15 2.65 9.95
C MET A 403 8.98 1.29 10.64
N LEU A 404 7.75 0.89 10.95
CA LEU A 404 7.49 -0.37 11.65
C LEU A 404 7.92 -1.58 10.83
N LEU A 405 7.53 -1.65 9.55
CA LEU A 405 7.82 -2.79 8.70
C LEU A 405 9.32 -2.95 8.43
N SER A 406 10.05 -1.85 8.18
CA SER A 406 11.49 -1.91 7.94
C SER A 406 12.24 -2.41 9.17
N LYS A 407 11.87 -1.94 10.37
CA LYS A 407 12.39 -2.45 11.64
C LYS A 407 12.08 -3.94 11.80
N ALA A 408 10.84 -4.35 11.57
CA ALA A 408 10.39 -5.73 11.73
C ALA A 408 11.12 -6.69 10.79
N LEU A 409 11.16 -6.37 9.48
CA LEU A 409 11.78 -7.23 8.48
C LEU A 409 13.30 -7.26 8.57
N THR A 410 13.94 -6.15 8.94
CA THR A 410 15.39 -6.14 9.23
C THR A 410 15.70 -6.99 10.46
N LEU A 411 14.86 -6.93 11.50
CA LEU A 411 15.01 -7.78 12.68
C LEU A 411 14.72 -9.25 12.36
N PHE A 412 13.76 -9.56 11.49
CA PHE A 412 13.53 -10.91 10.97
C PHE A 412 14.80 -11.48 10.34
N LEU A 413 15.41 -10.74 9.41
CA LEU A 413 16.67 -11.15 8.77
C LEU A 413 17.80 -11.30 9.80
N SER A 414 17.88 -10.40 10.78
CA SER A 414 18.86 -10.52 11.86
C SER A 414 18.69 -11.79 12.71
N ARG A 415 17.45 -12.18 13.03
CA ARG A 415 17.17 -13.40 13.81
C ARG A 415 17.41 -14.65 12.98
N TRP A 416 17.06 -14.61 11.70
CA TRP A 416 17.33 -15.68 10.73
C TRP A 416 18.84 -15.88 10.52
N GLU A 417 19.62 -14.80 10.37
CA GLU A 417 21.09 -14.84 10.28
C GLU A 417 21.70 -15.61 11.46
N SER A 418 21.18 -15.36 12.68
CA SER A 418 21.65 -15.96 13.93
C SER A 418 21.00 -17.31 14.29
N ASP A 419 20.25 -17.94 13.38
CA ASP A 419 19.53 -19.22 13.62
C ASP A 419 18.58 -19.19 14.84
N LEU A 420 18.05 -18.01 15.18
CA LEU A 420 17.08 -17.82 16.26
C LEU A 420 15.62 -18.01 15.79
N LEU A 421 15.45 -18.43 14.53
CA LEU A 421 14.19 -18.82 13.94
C LEU A 421 14.31 -20.25 13.40
N ASN A 422 13.23 -21.02 13.49
CA ASN A 422 13.20 -22.39 12.99
C ASN A 422 13.08 -22.39 11.45
N ASN A 423 14.20 -22.59 10.77
CA ASN A 423 14.28 -22.58 9.30
C ASN A 423 13.30 -23.55 8.61
N SER A 424 12.90 -24.65 9.26
CA SER A 424 11.94 -25.60 8.65
C SER A 424 10.52 -25.03 8.52
N LYS A 425 10.21 -23.95 9.26
CA LYS A 425 8.91 -23.27 9.23
C LYS A 425 8.88 -22.04 8.33
N ILE A 426 10.04 -21.61 7.79
CA ILE A 426 10.16 -20.39 7.00
C ILE A 426 10.02 -20.74 5.50
N PRO A 427 9.01 -20.21 4.79
CA PRO A 427 8.91 -20.36 3.35
C PRO A 427 10.16 -19.77 2.67
N PRO A 428 10.86 -20.50 1.79
CA PRO A 428 12.03 -19.97 1.10
C PRO A 428 11.75 -18.66 0.35
N LEU A 429 10.61 -18.57 -0.32
CA LEU A 429 10.20 -17.38 -1.06
C LEU A 429 10.10 -16.12 -0.19
N LEU A 430 9.63 -16.27 1.06
CA LEU A 430 9.46 -15.16 2.00
C LEU A 430 10.82 -14.51 2.32
N VAL A 431 11.81 -15.32 2.69
CA VAL A 431 13.13 -14.84 3.12
C VAL A 431 14.07 -14.53 1.94
N GLN A 432 14.01 -15.32 0.86
CA GLN A 432 14.90 -15.18 -0.29
C GLN A 432 14.46 -14.11 -1.29
N GLN A 433 13.17 -13.79 -1.34
CA GLN A 433 12.64 -12.85 -2.32
C GLN A 433 11.77 -11.76 -1.68
N GLN A 434 10.64 -12.11 -1.03
CA GLN A 434 9.63 -11.12 -0.67
C GLN A 434 10.17 -10.07 0.30
N ILE A 435 10.82 -10.49 1.39
CA ILE A 435 11.40 -9.57 2.38
C ILE A 435 12.46 -8.65 1.73
N PRO A 436 13.46 -9.18 1.01
CA PRO A 436 14.42 -8.34 0.28
C PRO A 436 13.79 -7.36 -0.72
N VAL A 437 12.79 -7.79 -1.51
CA VAL A 437 12.08 -6.94 -2.48
C VAL A 437 11.40 -5.78 -1.77
N ILE A 438 10.70 -6.04 -0.66
CA ILE A 438 10.00 -5.03 0.14
C ILE A 438 10.98 -4.02 0.71
N LEU A 439 12.09 -4.47 1.31
CA LEU A 439 13.08 -3.59 1.93
C LEU A 439 13.75 -2.66 0.89
N LEU A 440 14.06 -3.16 -0.31
CA LEU A 440 14.58 -2.33 -1.40
C LEU A 440 13.52 -1.37 -1.95
N ASP A 441 12.25 -1.79 -1.98
CA ASP A 441 11.13 -0.92 -2.35
C ASP A 441 11.00 0.26 -1.38
N MET A 442 11.13 -0.02 -0.07
CA MET A 442 11.11 0.99 0.98
C MET A 442 12.30 1.94 0.90
N ALA A 443 13.47 1.46 0.48
CA ALA A 443 14.63 2.30 0.23
C ALA A 443 14.35 3.31 -0.89
N LEU A 444 13.83 2.87 -2.03
CA LEU A 444 13.38 3.76 -3.12
C LEU A 444 12.34 4.75 -2.62
N ARG A 445 11.32 4.26 -1.91
CA ARG A 445 10.22 5.09 -1.37
C ARG A 445 10.70 6.20 -0.47
N THR A 446 11.60 5.88 0.45
CA THR A 446 12.09 6.82 1.45
C THR A 446 13.08 7.81 0.84
N LEU A 447 14.00 7.36 -0.01
CA LEU A 447 15.01 8.24 -0.63
C LEU A 447 14.37 9.28 -1.56
N ASP A 448 13.41 8.87 -2.40
CA ASP A 448 12.72 9.78 -3.32
C ASP A 448 11.76 10.73 -2.59
N GLY A 449 11.30 10.38 -1.38
CA GLY A 449 10.32 11.15 -0.63
C GLY A 449 10.89 12.33 0.15
N GLN A 450 12.22 12.50 0.21
CA GLN A 450 12.82 13.60 0.97
C GLN A 450 12.70 14.91 0.18
N ALA A 451 12.10 15.93 0.81
CA ALA A 451 12.04 17.28 0.29
C ALA A 451 13.40 18.00 0.37
N ASP A 452 13.54 19.10 -0.37
CA ASP A 452 14.78 19.89 -0.44
C ASP A 452 15.22 20.46 0.92
N ASP A 453 14.27 20.73 1.82
CA ASP A 453 14.54 21.23 3.17
C ASP A 453 15.05 20.14 4.14
N GLY A 454 15.13 18.89 3.68
CA GLY A 454 15.56 17.71 4.43
C GLY A 454 14.42 16.93 5.10
N SER A 455 13.19 17.43 5.04
CA SER A 455 12.03 16.81 5.67
C SER A 455 11.38 15.71 4.82
N TRP A 456 10.50 14.95 5.46
CA TRP A 456 9.43 14.22 4.80
C TRP A 456 8.09 14.84 5.22
N ASP A 457 7.23 15.10 4.23
CA ASP A 457 5.94 15.79 4.35
C ASP A 457 5.97 17.15 5.09
N HIS A 458 7.14 17.78 5.20
CA HIS A 458 7.36 18.99 6.02
C HIS A 458 6.89 18.85 7.48
N LYS A 459 6.86 17.62 8.01
CA LYS A 459 6.43 17.30 9.38
C LYS A 459 7.57 16.65 10.14
N HIS A 460 7.86 17.13 11.36
CA HIS A 460 8.98 16.60 12.16
C HIS A 460 8.73 15.14 12.59
N GLU A 461 7.50 14.78 12.98
CA GLU A 461 7.15 13.41 13.33
C GLU A 461 7.31 12.45 12.12
N VAL A 462 6.85 12.85 10.93
CA VAL A 462 7.02 12.07 9.69
C VAL A 462 8.48 11.95 9.27
N THR A 463 9.24 13.05 9.41
CA THR A 463 10.70 13.06 9.18
C THR A 463 11.41 12.07 10.11
N ALA A 464 11.00 12.00 11.38
CA ALA A 464 11.54 11.03 12.32
C ALA A 464 11.24 9.58 11.89
N TYR A 465 10.02 9.29 11.44
CA TYR A 465 9.66 7.97 10.88
C TYR A 465 10.57 7.57 9.72
N ALA A 466 10.72 8.45 8.73
CA ALA A 466 11.55 8.20 7.56
C ALA A 466 13.04 7.99 7.92
N MET A 467 13.57 8.77 8.86
CA MET A 467 14.94 8.58 9.35
C MET A 467 15.12 7.23 10.05
N LEU A 468 14.14 6.80 10.85
CA LEU A 468 14.17 5.49 11.51
C LEU A 468 14.04 4.33 10.50
N THR A 469 13.31 4.53 9.40
CA THR A 469 13.31 3.61 8.24
C THR A 469 14.70 3.51 7.62
N LEU A 470 15.32 4.63 7.27
CA LEU A 470 16.67 4.66 6.67
C LEU A 470 17.73 4.03 7.58
N SER A 471 17.64 4.27 8.90
CA SER A 471 18.51 3.65 9.90
C SER A 471 18.41 2.12 9.90
N SER A 472 17.19 1.59 9.79
CA SER A 472 16.98 0.13 9.67
C SER A 472 17.58 -0.41 8.37
N LEU A 473 17.38 0.30 7.25
CA LEU A 473 17.87 -0.10 5.93
C LEU A 473 19.41 -0.05 5.82
N LEU A 474 20.10 0.80 6.58
CA LEU A 474 21.57 0.82 6.63
C LEU A 474 22.19 -0.50 7.13
N ARG A 475 21.41 -1.35 7.79
CA ARG A 475 21.86 -2.69 8.21
C ARG A 475 21.91 -3.69 7.06
N LEU A 476 21.33 -3.38 5.90
CA LEU A 476 21.27 -4.29 4.77
C LEU A 476 22.61 -4.27 4.00
N PRO A 477 23.33 -5.41 3.92
CA PRO A 477 24.66 -5.43 3.28
C PRO A 477 24.62 -5.11 1.79
N TRP A 478 23.46 -5.26 1.13
CA TRP A 478 23.30 -4.99 -0.29
C TRP A 478 23.15 -3.51 -0.62
N LEU A 479 22.89 -2.66 0.40
CA LEU A 479 22.83 -1.20 0.26
C LEU A 479 24.16 -0.52 0.61
N SER A 480 25.26 -1.26 0.84
CA SER A 480 26.55 -0.67 1.22
C SER A 480 27.08 0.34 0.19
N SER A 481 26.86 0.13 -1.11
CA SER A 481 27.22 1.11 -2.16
C SER A 481 26.37 2.38 -2.12
N GLN A 482 25.16 2.31 -1.56
CA GLN A 482 24.23 3.44 -1.43
C GLN A 482 24.26 4.04 -0.02
N ALA A 483 25.06 3.50 0.90
CA ALA A 483 25.20 4.03 2.25
C ALA A 483 25.57 5.53 2.26
N PRO A 484 26.49 6.06 1.42
CA PRO A 484 26.78 7.49 1.40
C PRO A 484 25.54 8.37 1.12
N GLU A 485 24.67 7.93 0.20
CA GLU A 485 23.42 8.62 -0.10
C GLU A 485 22.48 8.58 1.11
N ILE A 486 22.26 7.40 1.68
CA ILE A 486 21.39 7.24 2.86
C ILE A 486 21.88 8.10 4.03
N LEU A 487 23.20 8.14 4.26
CA LEU A 487 23.83 8.98 5.27
C LEU A 487 23.60 10.47 5.00
N ALA A 488 23.74 10.93 3.75
CA ALA A 488 23.45 12.31 3.39
C ALA A 488 21.99 12.69 3.65
N ARG A 489 21.04 11.78 3.37
CA ARG A 489 19.62 11.98 3.67
C ARG A 489 19.35 12.06 5.18
N LEU A 490 19.98 11.20 5.97
CA LEU A 490 19.90 11.24 7.43
C LEU A 490 20.42 12.57 7.99
N VAL A 491 21.56 13.06 7.50
CA VAL A 491 22.12 14.36 7.93
C VAL A 491 21.15 15.51 7.65
N LYS A 492 20.59 15.58 6.43
CA LYS A 492 19.58 16.60 6.09
C LYS A 492 18.33 16.50 6.97
N GLY A 493 17.87 15.28 7.27
CA GLY A 493 16.77 15.05 8.19
C GLY A 493 17.08 15.53 9.62
N GLN A 494 18.29 15.26 10.12
CA GLN A 494 18.75 15.76 11.41
C GLN A 494 18.81 17.30 11.44
N GLU A 495 19.30 17.93 10.39
CA GLU A 495 19.33 19.39 10.25
C GLU A 495 17.92 20.01 10.25
N TYR A 496 16.96 19.36 9.58
CA TYR A 496 15.55 19.77 9.62
C TYR A 496 14.98 19.67 11.04
N LEU A 497 15.13 18.50 11.68
CA LEU A 497 14.63 18.27 13.04
C LEU A 497 15.26 19.21 14.06
N HIS A 498 16.55 19.51 13.94
CA HIS A 498 17.23 20.46 14.82
C HIS A 498 16.69 21.89 14.69
N ARG A 499 16.40 22.35 13.46
CA ARG A 499 15.78 23.67 13.23
C ARG A 499 14.37 23.77 13.82
N ARG A 500 13.66 22.65 13.93
CA ARG A 500 12.28 22.54 14.43
C ARG A 500 12.18 22.05 15.87
N ARG A 501 13.26 22.09 16.65
CA ARG A 501 13.30 21.51 18.00
C ARG A 501 12.21 22.04 18.94
N ALA A 502 11.90 23.33 18.86
CA ALA A 502 10.86 23.95 19.68
C ALA A 502 9.45 23.39 19.37
N ASP A 503 9.28 22.76 18.21
CA ASP A 503 8.01 22.25 17.72
C ASP A 503 7.85 20.74 18.01
N TRP A 504 8.84 20.04 18.58
CA TRP A 504 8.79 18.57 18.73
C TRP A 504 7.62 18.07 19.58
N THR A 505 7.14 18.88 20.52
CA THR A 505 5.96 18.56 21.33
C THR A 505 4.65 18.94 20.63
N GLN A 506 4.70 19.63 19.49
CA GLN A 506 3.53 19.98 18.68
C GLN A 506 3.31 18.92 17.60
N GLY A 507 2.88 17.73 18.02
CA GLY A 507 2.67 16.59 17.12
C GLY A 507 1.77 16.92 15.93
N ALA A 508 1.98 16.22 14.82
CA ALA A 508 1.09 16.36 13.67
C ALA A 508 -0.19 15.53 13.88
N TYR A 509 -1.30 15.98 13.31
CA TYR A 509 -2.55 15.20 13.30
C TYR A 509 -2.40 14.01 12.34
N LEU A 510 -1.81 12.93 12.84
CA LEU A 510 -1.48 11.74 12.07
C LEU A 510 -2.26 10.51 12.53
N TRP A 511 -2.64 10.49 13.80
CA TRP A 511 -3.29 9.34 14.42
C TRP A 511 -4.80 9.41 14.22
N ILE A 512 -5.46 8.27 14.01
CA ILE A 512 -6.87 8.17 13.65
C ILE A 512 -7.66 7.57 14.81
N GLU A 513 -8.77 8.22 15.17
CA GLU A 513 -9.80 7.73 16.09
C GLU A 513 -11.19 7.99 15.44
N LYS A 514 -12.14 8.65 16.12
CA LYS A 514 -13.37 9.23 15.52
C LYS A 514 -12.99 10.35 14.57
N VAL A 515 -12.06 11.19 15.02
CA VAL A 515 -11.37 12.23 14.25
C VAL A 515 -9.87 12.08 14.46
N ALA A 516 -9.07 12.60 13.52
CA ALA A 516 -7.63 12.54 13.69
C ALA A 516 -7.14 13.37 14.89
N TYR A 517 -6.10 12.89 15.57
CA TYR A 517 -5.47 13.54 16.72
C TYR A 517 -3.94 13.56 16.57
N SER A 518 -3.30 14.38 17.42
CA SER A 518 -1.84 14.39 17.61
C SER A 518 -1.50 14.05 19.07
N SER A 519 -0.29 13.55 19.31
CA SER A 519 0.23 13.32 20.67
C SER A 519 1.58 14.01 20.84
N SER A 520 1.69 14.86 21.87
CA SER A 520 2.94 15.57 22.15
C SER A 520 4.04 14.62 22.62
N ASN A 521 3.69 13.60 23.41
CA ASN A 521 4.65 12.64 23.94
C ASN A 521 5.24 11.76 22.84
N LEU A 522 4.39 11.23 21.94
CA LEU A 522 4.85 10.40 20.84
C LEU A 522 5.70 11.19 19.84
N SER A 523 5.25 12.39 19.45
CA SER A 523 6.03 13.24 18.54
C SER A 523 7.42 13.55 19.10
N LEU A 524 7.49 13.90 20.39
CA LEU A 524 8.77 14.13 21.07
C LEU A 524 9.62 12.85 21.11
N ALA A 525 9.04 11.72 21.48
CA ALA A 525 9.74 10.43 21.53
C ALA A 525 10.36 10.06 20.18
N TYR A 526 9.59 10.17 19.09
CA TYR A 526 10.09 9.86 17.76
C TYR A 526 11.19 10.83 17.30
N CYS A 527 11.05 12.12 17.55
CA CYS A 527 12.10 13.10 17.25
C CYS A 527 13.39 12.81 18.04
N LEU A 528 13.27 12.47 19.33
CA LEU A 528 14.41 12.07 20.17
C LEU A 528 15.07 10.78 19.66
N SER A 529 14.28 9.79 19.24
CA SER A 529 14.77 8.54 18.65
C SER A 529 15.50 8.78 17.34
N ALA A 530 14.98 9.63 16.46
CA ALA A 530 15.59 9.95 15.18
C ALA A 530 16.91 10.72 15.34
N ILE A 531 16.99 11.65 16.30
CA ILE A 531 18.24 12.38 16.58
C ILE A 531 19.31 11.50 17.26
N LYS A 532 18.91 10.47 18.02
CA LYS A 532 19.87 9.53 18.64
C LYS A 532 20.58 8.62 17.62
N ILE A 533 20.06 8.50 16.39
CA ILE A 533 20.67 7.70 15.33
C ILE A 533 22.15 8.09 15.18
N SER A 534 23.03 7.10 15.40
CA SER A 534 24.48 7.22 15.21
C SER A 534 24.88 6.30 14.06
N PRO A 535 24.96 6.80 12.82
CA PRO A 535 25.14 5.92 11.66
C PRO A 535 26.45 5.14 11.67
N THR A 536 27.49 5.68 12.30
CA THR A 536 28.79 5.02 12.48
C THR A 536 28.74 3.78 13.37
N LYS A 537 27.67 3.61 14.17
CA LYS A 537 27.46 2.43 15.03
C LYS A 537 26.58 1.36 14.38
N ILE A 538 26.06 1.60 13.18
CA ILE A 538 25.18 0.66 12.50
C ILE A 538 26.02 -0.40 11.79
N CYS A 539 25.96 -1.63 12.28
CA CYS A 539 26.65 -2.78 11.68
C CYS A 539 25.75 -3.45 10.64
N PRO A 540 26.25 -3.69 9.41
CA PRO A 540 25.57 -4.52 8.43
C PRO A 540 25.33 -5.95 8.94
N LEU A 541 24.27 -6.60 8.42
CA LEU A 541 23.98 -8.00 8.67
C LEU A 541 25.04 -8.92 8.03
N GLY A 542 25.08 -10.17 8.50
CA GLY A 542 26.15 -11.12 8.20
C GLY A 542 26.10 -11.78 6.81
N PRO A 543 26.93 -12.83 6.61
CA PRO A 543 27.08 -13.51 5.33
C PRO A 543 25.82 -14.21 4.80
N LYS A 544 24.92 -14.75 5.65
CA LYS A 544 23.70 -15.41 5.16
C LYS A 544 22.79 -14.41 4.45
N THR A 545 22.61 -13.24 5.06
CA THR A 545 21.85 -12.12 4.50
C THR A 545 22.55 -11.53 3.28
N SER A 546 23.88 -11.42 3.32
CA SER A 546 24.68 -10.97 2.17
C SER A 546 24.50 -11.89 0.95
N GLY A 547 24.40 -13.19 1.18
CA GLY A 547 24.21 -14.21 0.14
C GLY A 547 22.80 -14.27 -0.48
N LEU A 548 21.83 -13.51 0.03
CA LEU A 548 20.47 -13.46 -0.54
C LEU A 548 20.43 -12.81 -1.93
N LEU A 549 21.36 -11.89 -2.22
CA LEU A 549 21.48 -11.26 -3.54
C LEU A 549 22.71 -11.80 -4.27
N SER A 550 22.47 -12.46 -5.40
CA SER A 550 23.49 -13.16 -6.21
C SER A 550 24.14 -12.28 -7.29
N LEU A 551 23.81 -10.99 -7.36
CA LEU A 551 24.30 -10.09 -8.39
C LEU A 551 25.73 -9.62 -8.08
N SER A 552 26.70 -10.05 -8.88
CA SER A 552 28.11 -9.64 -8.69
C SER A 552 28.27 -8.11 -8.84
N PRO A 553 29.19 -7.47 -8.07
CA PRO A 553 29.42 -6.02 -8.15
C PRO A 553 29.76 -5.53 -9.57
N LYS A 554 30.54 -6.31 -10.32
CA LYS A 554 30.87 -6.01 -11.71
C LYS A 554 29.62 -5.95 -12.58
N ARG A 555 28.76 -6.96 -12.51
CA ARG A 555 27.52 -7.01 -13.29
C ARG A 555 26.56 -5.88 -12.91
N LEU A 556 26.44 -5.56 -11.62
CA LEU A 556 25.65 -4.42 -11.16
C LEU A 556 26.18 -3.11 -11.77
N ALA A 557 27.49 -2.89 -11.78
CA ALA A 557 28.11 -1.71 -12.38
C ALA A 557 27.88 -1.64 -13.91
N ASP A 558 28.06 -2.77 -14.62
CA ASP A 558 27.84 -2.86 -16.06
C ASP A 558 26.39 -2.53 -16.44
N PHE A 559 25.42 -3.12 -15.72
CA PHE A 559 23.99 -2.86 -15.94
C PHE A 559 23.60 -1.43 -15.56
N THR A 560 24.16 -0.90 -14.46
CA THR A 560 23.94 0.50 -14.06
C THR A 560 24.43 1.47 -15.14
N SER A 561 25.64 1.25 -15.66
CA SER A 561 26.22 2.06 -16.75
C SER A 561 25.43 1.94 -18.04
N PHE A 562 24.88 0.75 -18.35
CA PHE A 562 24.02 0.56 -19.51
C PHE A 562 22.70 1.35 -19.36
N PHE A 563 21.94 1.10 -18.29
CA PHE A 563 20.61 1.68 -18.13
C PHE A 563 20.61 3.18 -17.89
N SER A 564 21.61 3.72 -17.17
CA SER A 564 21.73 5.17 -16.95
C SER A 564 21.93 5.99 -18.22
N ARG A 565 22.37 5.37 -19.32
CA ARG A 565 22.52 6.03 -20.63
C ARG A 565 21.26 5.97 -21.48
N LEU A 566 20.27 5.16 -21.12
CA LEU A 566 19.02 5.10 -21.86
C LEU A 566 18.21 6.38 -21.61
N PRO A 567 17.55 6.95 -22.64
CA PRO A 567 16.82 8.21 -22.51
C PRO A 567 15.82 8.27 -21.35
N PRO A 568 15.02 7.22 -21.05
CA PRO A 568 14.07 7.26 -19.92
C PRO A 568 14.71 7.43 -18.55
N PHE A 569 16.00 7.12 -18.41
CA PHE A 569 16.70 7.10 -17.12
C PHE A 569 17.87 8.09 -17.02
N ALA A 570 18.10 8.90 -18.05
CA ALA A 570 19.24 9.81 -18.11
C ALA A 570 19.24 10.87 -16.98
N SER A 571 18.06 11.20 -16.45
CA SER A 571 17.88 12.15 -15.34
C SER A 571 17.71 11.49 -13.96
N HIS A 572 17.78 10.16 -13.87
CA HIS A 572 17.61 9.47 -12.61
C HIS A 572 18.76 9.78 -11.64
N PRO A 573 18.46 9.96 -10.33
CA PRO A 573 19.48 10.03 -9.30
C PRO A 573 20.38 8.78 -9.30
N ALA A 574 21.67 8.96 -9.00
CA ALA A 574 22.69 7.91 -9.11
C ALA A 574 22.40 6.67 -8.23
N TYR A 575 21.65 6.81 -7.13
CA TYR A 575 21.28 5.69 -6.26
C TYR A 575 20.18 4.81 -6.85
N LYS A 576 19.37 5.32 -7.77
CA LYS A 576 18.06 4.75 -8.12
C LYS A 576 18.17 3.48 -8.95
N ILE A 577 18.89 3.53 -10.07
CA ILE A 577 19.09 2.37 -10.94
C ILE A 577 19.75 1.19 -10.20
N PRO A 578 20.83 1.38 -9.41
CA PRO A 578 21.41 0.29 -8.63
C PRO A 578 20.42 -0.43 -7.70
N ILE A 579 19.59 0.32 -6.97
CA ILE A 579 18.59 -0.26 -6.06
C ILE A 579 17.52 -1.02 -6.86
N GLN A 580 17.04 -0.45 -7.98
CA GLN A 580 16.10 -1.10 -8.89
C GLN A 580 16.67 -2.39 -9.50
N LEU A 581 17.96 -2.42 -9.85
CA LEU A 581 18.64 -3.62 -10.34
C LEU A 581 18.76 -4.70 -9.26
N LEU A 582 19.10 -4.32 -8.03
CA LEU A 582 19.11 -5.25 -6.89
C LEU A 582 17.72 -5.84 -6.67
N GLN A 583 16.69 -5.00 -6.67
CA GLN A 583 15.30 -5.43 -6.49
C GLN A 583 14.85 -6.37 -7.62
N ALA A 584 15.11 -6.00 -8.87
CA ALA A 584 14.83 -6.81 -10.05
C ALA A 584 15.54 -8.17 -10.02
N SER A 585 16.79 -8.22 -9.55
CA SER A 585 17.57 -9.46 -9.51
C SER A 585 16.95 -10.56 -8.65
N LEU A 586 16.13 -10.20 -7.65
CA LEU A 586 15.45 -11.14 -6.75
C LEU A 586 14.32 -11.92 -7.44
N PHE A 587 13.82 -11.44 -8.59
CA PHE A 587 12.81 -12.15 -9.38
C PHE A 587 13.41 -13.13 -10.37
N VAL A 588 14.69 -12.99 -10.72
CA VAL A 588 15.35 -13.80 -11.76
C VAL A 588 15.37 -15.30 -11.42
N PRO A 589 15.72 -15.74 -10.19
CA PRO A 589 15.75 -17.18 -9.88
C PRO A 589 14.40 -17.86 -10.07
N GLU A 590 13.32 -17.27 -9.52
CA GLU A 590 11.98 -17.84 -9.66
C GLU A 590 11.50 -17.79 -11.11
N LEU A 591 11.78 -16.69 -11.83
CA LEU A 591 11.43 -16.57 -13.24
C LEU A 591 12.12 -17.65 -14.09
N ALA A 592 13.37 -17.99 -13.77
CA ALA A 592 14.10 -19.05 -14.44
C ALA A 592 13.52 -20.45 -14.19
N HIS A 593 12.80 -20.69 -13.08
CA HIS A 593 12.12 -21.97 -12.84
C HIS A 593 10.91 -22.15 -13.77
N HIS A 594 10.24 -21.05 -14.14
CA HIS A 594 9.09 -21.05 -15.06
C HIS A 594 9.46 -21.20 -16.54
N ARG A 595 10.75 -21.19 -16.88
CA ARG A 595 11.22 -21.16 -18.27
C ARG A 595 10.85 -22.39 -19.09
N HIS A 596 10.48 -23.50 -18.48
CA HIS A 596 10.17 -24.75 -19.20
C HIS A 596 8.71 -25.17 -19.01
N ASP A 597 7.86 -24.28 -18.53
CA ASP A 597 6.45 -24.60 -18.22
C ASP A 597 5.63 -24.95 -19.46
N ILE A 598 5.95 -24.31 -20.62
CA ILE A 598 5.20 -24.48 -21.87
C ILE A 598 6.10 -24.86 -23.05
N PHE A 599 7.22 -24.15 -23.24
CA PHE A 599 8.09 -24.31 -24.40
C PHE A 599 9.34 -25.13 -24.07
N SER A 600 9.66 -26.12 -24.90
CA SER A 600 10.97 -26.77 -24.87
C SER A 600 11.96 -25.96 -25.69
N ARG A 601 12.98 -25.37 -25.05
CA ARG A 601 13.99 -24.54 -25.76
C ARG A 601 14.96 -25.45 -26.56
N LYS A 602 14.63 -25.70 -27.82
CA LYS A 602 15.47 -26.43 -28.81
C LYS A 602 16.08 -25.43 -29.80
N ASN A 603 17.33 -25.63 -30.22
CA ASN A 603 18.00 -24.89 -31.32
C ASN A 603 18.18 -23.36 -31.17
N VAL A 604 18.12 -22.82 -29.94
CA VAL A 604 18.25 -21.37 -29.65
C VAL A 604 19.46 -21.05 -28.76
N SER A 605 19.91 -19.78 -28.78
CA SER A 605 21.01 -19.27 -27.94
C SER A 605 20.60 -19.00 -26.47
N GLU A 606 21.52 -18.58 -25.60
CA GLU A 606 21.23 -18.32 -24.17
C GLU A 606 20.12 -17.26 -23.97
N ASP A 607 19.34 -17.41 -22.88
CA ASP A 607 18.23 -16.53 -22.49
C ASP A 607 18.71 -15.12 -22.06
N LYS A 608 19.16 -14.29 -23.01
CA LYS A 608 19.70 -12.95 -22.69
C LYS A 608 18.66 -12.05 -22.00
N TYR A 609 17.37 -12.23 -22.28
CA TYR A 609 16.26 -11.43 -21.76
C TYR A 609 15.90 -11.65 -20.29
N LEU A 610 16.26 -12.80 -19.68
CA LEU A 610 15.85 -13.14 -18.30
C LEU A 610 16.27 -12.09 -17.27
N GLN A 611 17.40 -11.42 -17.50
CA GLN A 611 17.90 -10.37 -16.61
C GLN A 611 17.29 -8.99 -16.89
N TYR A 612 16.70 -8.79 -18.07
CA TYR A 612 16.05 -7.54 -18.46
C TYR A 612 14.58 -7.52 -18.04
N ILE A 613 13.88 -8.66 -18.09
CA ILE A 613 12.44 -8.74 -17.77
C ILE A 613 12.12 -8.11 -16.41
N PRO A 614 12.71 -8.55 -15.28
CA PRO A 614 12.36 -7.93 -14.00
C PRO A 614 12.72 -6.45 -13.92
N PHE A 615 13.86 -6.05 -14.50
CA PHE A 615 14.30 -4.66 -14.44
C PHE A 615 13.35 -3.72 -15.18
N THR A 616 12.88 -4.10 -16.38
CA THR A 616 11.97 -3.25 -17.16
C THR A 616 10.67 -2.95 -16.41
N TRP A 617 10.08 -3.96 -15.75
CA TRP A 617 8.89 -3.79 -14.91
C TRP A 617 9.18 -2.95 -13.66
N ILE A 618 10.25 -3.26 -12.92
CA ILE A 618 10.59 -2.56 -11.67
C ILE A 618 10.97 -1.09 -11.92
N ALA A 619 11.79 -0.81 -12.93
CA ALA A 619 12.25 0.55 -13.23
C ALA A 619 11.10 1.44 -13.74
N SER A 620 10.27 0.92 -14.64
CA SER A 620 9.12 1.66 -15.19
C SER A 620 8.03 1.88 -14.14
N SER A 621 7.90 0.96 -13.19
CA SER A 621 6.93 1.04 -12.09
C SER A 621 7.42 1.88 -10.90
N ASP A 622 8.67 2.33 -10.90
CA ASP A 622 9.34 2.93 -9.75
C ASP A 622 9.27 2.06 -8.49
N GLY A 623 9.73 0.81 -8.62
CA GLY A 623 9.49 -0.22 -7.62
C GLY A 623 8.03 -0.65 -7.63
N GLY A 624 7.38 -0.73 -6.47
CA GLY A 624 5.96 -1.06 -6.30
C GLY A 624 5.02 0.14 -6.31
N ARG A 625 5.50 1.36 -6.59
CA ARG A 625 4.68 2.58 -6.48
C ARG A 625 3.65 2.70 -7.59
N LYS A 626 4.07 2.66 -8.86
CA LYS A 626 3.18 2.89 -10.01
C LYS A 626 2.29 1.69 -10.35
N LEU A 627 2.75 0.48 -10.02
CA LEU A 627 2.03 -0.78 -10.21
C LEU A 627 2.39 -1.71 -9.05
N ASP A 628 1.43 -2.45 -8.51
CA ASP A 628 1.70 -3.36 -7.40
C ASP A 628 2.60 -4.53 -7.84
N LEU A 629 3.45 -5.01 -6.92
CA LEU A 629 4.47 -6.03 -7.22
C LEU A 629 3.85 -7.37 -7.63
N LYS A 630 2.63 -7.68 -7.19
CA LYS A 630 1.90 -8.87 -7.61
C LYS A 630 1.56 -8.80 -9.10
N THR A 631 1.00 -7.69 -9.56
CA THR A 631 0.69 -7.50 -10.98
C THR A 631 1.97 -7.47 -11.82
N GLN A 632 3.03 -6.83 -11.33
CA GLN A 632 4.34 -6.88 -11.98
C GLN A 632 4.87 -8.30 -12.12
N TRP A 633 4.77 -9.14 -11.06
CA TRP A 633 5.22 -10.53 -11.12
C TRP A 633 4.45 -11.37 -12.15
N GLU A 634 3.13 -11.24 -12.22
CA GLU A 634 2.33 -11.89 -13.27
C GLU A 634 2.76 -11.44 -14.67
N MET A 635 3.05 -10.14 -14.84
CA MET A 635 3.55 -9.63 -16.10
C MET A 635 5.00 -10.02 -16.42
N MET A 636 5.86 -10.24 -15.43
CA MET A 636 7.22 -10.78 -15.64
C MET A 636 7.13 -12.22 -16.18
N LYS A 637 6.29 -13.07 -15.58
CA LYS A 637 6.03 -14.43 -16.10
C LYS A 637 5.44 -14.39 -17.50
N PHE A 638 4.50 -13.48 -17.74
CA PHE A 638 3.91 -13.30 -19.07
C PHE A 638 4.93 -12.81 -20.10
N SER A 639 5.80 -11.88 -19.72
CA SER A 639 6.90 -11.38 -20.57
C SER A 639 7.87 -12.49 -20.95
N LEU A 640 8.18 -13.41 -20.03
CA LEU A 640 8.97 -14.60 -20.33
C LEU A 640 8.29 -15.45 -21.41
N LEU A 641 6.98 -15.70 -21.28
CA LEU A 641 6.23 -16.44 -22.31
C LEU A 641 6.21 -15.72 -23.66
N MET A 642 6.17 -14.38 -23.68
CA MET A 642 6.22 -13.57 -24.91
C MET A 642 7.54 -13.80 -25.67
N TYR A 643 8.68 -13.76 -25.00
CA TYR A 643 9.96 -14.08 -25.64
C TYR A 643 10.00 -15.52 -26.17
N GLN A 644 9.44 -16.46 -25.42
CA GLN A 644 9.48 -17.87 -25.79
C GLN A 644 8.56 -18.23 -26.96
N ILE A 645 7.40 -17.59 -27.09
CA ILE A 645 6.56 -17.80 -28.26
C ILE A 645 7.20 -17.20 -29.52
N ASP A 646 7.84 -16.03 -29.42
CA ASP A 646 8.58 -15.44 -30.54
C ASP A 646 9.72 -16.38 -30.98
N GLU A 647 10.55 -16.85 -30.02
CA GLU A 647 11.59 -17.86 -30.28
C GLU A 647 11.02 -19.12 -30.95
N PHE A 648 9.91 -19.65 -30.43
CA PHE A 648 9.29 -20.87 -30.93
C PHE A 648 8.76 -20.71 -32.36
N MET A 649 8.14 -19.56 -32.66
CA MET A 649 7.64 -19.25 -34.01
C MET A 649 8.80 -19.12 -35.00
N GLU A 650 9.90 -18.47 -34.62
CA GLU A 650 11.06 -18.28 -35.49
C GLU A 650 11.86 -19.57 -35.69
N SER A 651 12.23 -20.28 -34.61
CA SER A 651 13.19 -21.38 -34.68
C SER A 651 12.57 -22.75 -34.99
N VAL A 652 11.35 -23.01 -34.51
CA VAL A 652 10.68 -24.31 -34.67
C VAL A 652 9.71 -24.26 -35.83
N VAL A 653 8.77 -23.30 -35.80
CA VAL A 653 7.76 -23.17 -36.85
C VAL A 653 8.40 -22.71 -38.17
N GLY A 654 9.31 -21.74 -38.11
CA GLY A 654 10.09 -21.28 -39.26
C GLY A 654 11.05 -22.34 -39.84
N GLY A 655 11.47 -23.34 -39.05
CA GLY A 655 12.45 -24.36 -39.47
C GLY A 655 11.88 -25.68 -40.01
N GLU A 656 10.73 -26.15 -39.50
CA GLU A 656 10.26 -27.53 -39.74
C GLU A 656 8.89 -27.67 -40.45
N ALA A 657 8.09 -26.60 -40.62
CA ALA A 657 6.72 -26.71 -41.13
C ALA A 657 6.47 -25.98 -42.48
N MET A 658 5.77 -26.65 -43.40
CA MET A 658 5.08 -25.98 -44.51
C MET A 658 3.95 -25.12 -43.95
N VAL A 659 3.84 -23.90 -44.47
CA VAL A 659 2.96 -22.85 -43.94
C VAL A 659 1.46 -23.16 -44.13
N GLU A 660 1.13 -23.90 -45.19
CA GLU A 660 -0.24 -24.26 -45.57
C GLU A 660 -0.99 -25.06 -44.48
N ASP A 661 -0.26 -25.88 -43.70
CA ASP A 661 -0.83 -26.67 -42.61
C ASP A 661 -1.07 -25.86 -41.32
N LEU A 662 -0.32 -24.76 -41.12
CA LEU A 662 -0.46 -23.87 -39.96
C LEU A 662 -1.63 -22.89 -40.10
N GLU A 663 -1.95 -22.44 -41.32
CA GLU A 663 -3.19 -21.72 -41.57
C GLU A 663 -4.42 -22.59 -41.26
N SER A 664 -4.40 -23.85 -41.71
CA SER A 664 -5.43 -24.86 -41.42
C SER A 664 -5.54 -25.17 -39.92
N ALA A 665 -4.41 -25.32 -39.23
CA ALA A 665 -4.35 -25.49 -37.78
C ALA A 665 -4.88 -24.27 -37.03
N THR A 666 -4.53 -23.04 -37.45
CA THR A 666 -5.01 -21.80 -36.83
C THR A 666 -6.50 -21.59 -37.09
N LYS A 667 -7.02 -22.03 -38.23
CA LYS A 667 -8.46 -22.08 -38.55
C LYS A 667 -9.20 -23.08 -37.65
N THR A 668 -8.58 -24.24 -37.39
CA THR A 668 -9.09 -25.25 -36.43
C THR A 668 -9.08 -24.70 -35.00
N LEU A 669 -8.06 -23.93 -34.62
CA LEU A 669 -7.93 -23.22 -33.34
C LEU A 669 -8.87 -22.02 -33.19
N LYS A 670 -9.29 -21.39 -34.30
CA LYS A 670 -10.37 -20.38 -34.34
C LYS A 670 -11.74 -21.02 -34.20
N ASN A 671 -11.91 -22.25 -34.68
CA ASN A 671 -13.20 -22.98 -34.73
C ASN A 671 -13.48 -23.83 -33.48
N SER A 672 -12.50 -24.11 -32.63
CA SER A 672 -12.68 -24.84 -31.35
C SER A 672 -13.41 -24.01 -30.27
N ASN A 673 -14.28 -23.07 -30.65
CA ASN A 673 -15.10 -22.20 -29.81
C ASN A 673 -16.27 -22.94 -29.11
N GLY A 674 -16.07 -24.20 -28.70
CA GLY A 674 -17.06 -24.95 -27.93
C GLY A 674 -17.40 -24.24 -26.62
N THR A 675 -18.69 -23.97 -26.42
CA THR A 675 -19.31 -23.43 -25.21
C THR A 675 -18.67 -23.96 -23.91
N MET A 676 -18.06 -23.06 -23.13
CA MET A 676 -17.75 -23.34 -21.73
C MET A 676 -19.05 -23.37 -20.94
N THR A 677 -19.53 -24.57 -20.59
CA THR A 677 -20.54 -24.71 -19.54
C THR A 677 -19.92 -24.36 -18.18
N PRO A 678 -20.63 -23.65 -17.29
CA PRO A 678 -20.12 -23.39 -15.95
C PRO A 678 -20.06 -24.70 -15.17
N VAL A 679 -18.87 -25.10 -14.71
CA VAL A 679 -18.74 -26.18 -13.72
C VAL A 679 -19.20 -25.60 -12.38
N SER A 680 -20.20 -26.25 -11.77
CA SER A 680 -20.78 -25.88 -10.47
C SER A 680 -19.71 -25.70 -9.38
N PRO A 681 -19.86 -24.70 -8.48
CA PRO A 681 -18.96 -24.48 -7.37
C PRO A 681 -19.34 -25.44 -6.23
N ASN A 682 -18.91 -26.69 -6.30
CA ASN A 682 -18.90 -27.60 -5.15
C ASN A 682 -17.94 -28.77 -5.38
N ALA A 683 -16.64 -28.52 -5.16
CA ALA A 683 -15.67 -29.54 -4.77
C ALA A 683 -14.44 -28.83 -4.15
N GLY A 684 -13.95 -29.38 -3.04
CA GLY A 684 -13.08 -28.71 -2.08
C GLY A 684 -11.69 -28.28 -2.56
N THR A 685 -11.06 -27.51 -1.68
CA THR A 685 -9.65 -27.09 -1.68
C THR A 685 -8.69 -28.18 -2.15
N HIS A 686 -8.18 -28.05 -3.37
CA HIS A 686 -6.97 -28.73 -3.82
C HIS A 686 -6.01 -27.71 -4.42
N SER A 687 -4.78 -27.74 -3.91
CA SER A 687 -3.60 -26.97 -4.33
C SER A 687 -3.34 -27.04 -5.84
N PRO A 688 -2.63 -26.06 -6.43
CA PRO A 688 -2.25 -26.12 -7.84
C PRO A 688 -1.31 -27.32 -8.04
N SER A 689 -1.80 -28.34 -8.73
CA SER A 689 -1.05 -29.52 -9.10
C SER A 689 0.09 -29.13 -10.05
N ARG A 690 1.33 -29.43 -9.65
CA ARG A 690 2.52 -29.44 -10.51
C ARG A 690 2.20 -30.12 -11.85
N LEU A 691 2.45 -29.42 -12.96
CA LEU A 691 2.58 -30.05 -14.26
C LEU A 691 3.79 -31.01 -14.20
N THR A 692 3.54 -32.31 -14.35
CA THR A 692 4.58 -33.33 -14.45
C THR A 692 5.41 -33.14 -15.73
N PRO A 693 6.74 -33.35 -15.70
CA PRO A 693 7.56 -33.23 -16.91
C PRO A 693 7.17 -34.30 -17.93
N LEU A 694 7.00 -33.90 -19.19
CA LEU A 694 6.78 -34.82 -20.30
C LEU A 694 7.97 -35.78 -20.46
N SER A 695 7.76 -37.05 -20.13
CA SER A 695 8.60 -38.18 -20.54
C SER A 695 8.08 -38.76 -21.86
N SER A 696 8.94 -38.80 -22.88
CA SER A 696 8.72 -39.35 -24.23
C SER A 696 9.13 -40.85 -24.31
N PRO A 697 8.83 -41.66 -25.38
CA PRO A 697 8.00 -41.44 -26.59
C PRO A 697 6.97 -42.61 -26.87
N PRO A 698 6.18 -42.61 -27.98
CA PRO A 698 6.67 -43.08 -29.29
C PRO A 698 6.26 -42.17 -30.48
N THR A 699 7.19 -41.96 -31.41
CA THR A 699 6.99 -41.49 -32.80
C THR A 699 5.89 -40.41 -33.00
N SER A 700 6.07 -39.22 -32.43
CA SER A 700 5.18 -38.08 -32.68
C SER A 700 5.62 -37.31 -33.91
N ASN A 701 4.74 -37.18 -34.88
CA ASN A 701 4.87 -36.24 -36.00
C ASN A 701 5.24 -34.82 -35.45
N PRO A 702 6.34 -34.17 -35.89
CA PRO A 702 6.72 -32.81 -35.47
C PRO A 702 5.57 -31.80 -35.55
N HIS A 703 4.67 -31.97 -36.52
CA HIS A 703 3.47 -31.14 -36.68
C HIS A 703 2.51 -31.23 -35.48
N ASN A 704 2.33 -32.41 -34.89
CA ASN A 704 1.46 -32.59 -33.73
C ASN A 704 2.07 -31.97 -32.46
N GLU A 705 3.40 -31.99 -32.34
CA GLU A 705 4.11 -31.33 -31.24
C GLU A 705 3.90 -29.82 -31.32
N ILE A 706 4.08 -29.21 -32.51
CA ILE A 706 3.86 -27.78 -32.73
C ILE A 706 2.42 -27.37 -32.37
N LEU A 707 1.42 -28.10 -32.88
CA LEU A 707 0.02 -27.79 -32.60
C LEU A 707 -0.31 -27.89 -31.11
N THR A 708 0.21 -28.93 -30.43
CA THR A 708 -0.02 -29.15 -29.00
C THR A 708 0.61 -28.03 -28.16
N THR A 709 1.82 -27.59 -28.50
CA THR A 709 2.48 -26.46 -27.81
C THR A 709 1.70 -25.17 -27.98
N LEU A 710 1.26 -24.82 -29.20
CA LEU A 710 0.46 -23.62 -29.46
C LEU A 710 -0.92 -23.67 -28.76
N GLN A 711 -1.55 -24.84 -28.70
CA GLN A 711 -2.78 -25.06 -27.92
C GLN A 711 -2.56 -24.85 -26.43
N THR A 712 -1.46 -25.37 -25.90
CA THR A 712 -1.10 -25.23 -24.49
C THR A 712 -0.84 -23.78 -24.12
N PHE A 713 -0.08 -23.05 -24.95
CA PHE A 713 0.16 -21.61 -24.81
C PHE A 713 -1.16 -20.81 -24.80
N LYS A 714 -2.02 -21.02 -25.81
CA LYS A 714 -3.33 -20.35 -25.89
C LYS A 714 -4.21 -20.67 -24.68
N SER A 715 -4.28 -21.94 -24.28
CA SER A 715 -5.06 -22.38 -23.13
C SER A 715 -4.56 -21.74 -21.83
N HIS A 716 -3.25 -21.71 -21.61
CA HIS A 716 -2.64 -21.10 -20.43
C HIS A 716 -3.05 -19.62 -20.26
N ILE A 717 -3.01 -18.85 -21.35
CA ILE A 717 -3.41 -17.43 -21.33
C ILE A 717 -4.92 -17.28 -21.09
N LEU A 718 -5.74 -18.01 -21.85
CA LEU A 718 -7.20 -17.86 -21.86
C LEU A 718 -7.92 -18.45 -20.64
N THR A 719 -7.23 -19.28 -19.85
CA THR A 719 -7.78 -19.88 -18.62
C THR A 719 -7.28 -19.23 -17.34
N SER A 720 -6.53 -18.13 -17.46
CA SER A 720 -6.06 -17.36 -16.29
C SER A 720 -7.22 -16.86 -15.42
N SER A 721 -7.06 -16.99 -14.10
CA SER A 721 -8.11 -16.68 -13.12
C SER A 721 -8.51 -15.20 -13.09
N SER A 722 -7.59 -14.31 -13.45
CA SER A 722 -7.85 -12.88 -13.64
C SER A 722 -8.80 -12.64 -14.81
N LEU A 723 -8.50 -13.25 -15.97
CA LEU A 723 -9.30 -13.14 -17.18
C LEU A 723 -10.70 -13.76 -17.01
N LEU A 724 -10.81 -14.91 -16.35
CA LEU A 724 -12.11 -15.56 -16.09
C LEU A 724 -13.06 -14.71 -15.23
N ARG A 725 -12.51 -13.80 -14.41
CA ARG A 725 -13.29 -12.84 -13.60
C ARG A 725 -13.55 -11.51 -14.29
N SER A 726 -12.99 -11.31 -15.49
CA SER A 726 -13.11 -10.06 -16.25
C SER A 726 -14.42 -9.99 -17.06
N PRO A 727 -14.84 -8.78 -17.50
CA PRO A 727 -16.04 -8.61 -18.31
C PRO A 727 -15.98 -9.36 -19.64
N PRO A 728 -17.11 -9.77 -20.24
CA PRO A 728 -17.13 -10.59 -21.47
C PRO A 728 -16.38 -10.00 -22.67
N TRP A 729 -16.27 -8.67 -22.77
CA TRP A 729 -15.57 -8.00 -23.86
C TRP A 729 -14.05 -8.20 -23.81
N LEU A 730 -13.45 -8.36 -22.63
CA LEU A 730 -11.99 -8.43 -22.48
C LEU A 730 -11.43 -9.79 -22.94
N PRO A 731 -12.00 -10.95 -22.55
CA PRO A 731 -11.61 -12.24 -23.11
C PRO A 731 -11.88 -12.32 -24.62
N LEU A 732 -12.93 -11.66 -25.13
CA LEU A 732 -13.17 -11.61 -26.57
C LEU A 732 -12.04 -10.86 -27.29
N TRP A 733 -11.68 -9.68 -26.79
CA TRP A 733 -10.59 -8.88 -27.35
C TRP A 733 -9.26 -9.65 -27.31
N LEU A 734 -8.89 -10.22 -26.16
CA LEU A 734 -7.66 -11.02 -26.04
C LEU A 734 -7.61 -12.20 -27.02
N ARG A 735 -8.73 -12.92 -27.22
CA ARG A 735 -8.79 -14.02 -28.19
C ARG A 735 -8.57 -13.56 -29.63
N GLN A 736 -9.10 -12.39 -29.99
CA GLN A 736 -8.93 -11.80 -31.32
C GLN A 736 -7.47 -11.40 -31.55
N GLU A 737 -6.86 -10.69 -30.60
CA GLU A 737 -5.45 -10.26 -30.70
C GLU A 737 -4.51 -11.47 -30.74
N LEU A 738 -4.72 -12.47 -29.89
CA LEU A 738 -3.89 -13.68 -29.88
C LEU A 738 -3.99 -14.46 -31.20
N SER A 739 -5.17 -14.51 -31.81
CA SER A 739 -5.36 -15.13 -33.12
C SER A 739 -4.68 -14.33 -34.23
N THR A 740 -4.73 -13.00 -34.13
CA THR A 740 -4.09 -12.09 -35.08
C THR A 740 -2.57 -12.20 -35.00
N PHE A 741 -2.01 -12.25 -33.78
CA PHE A 741 -0.59 -12.46 -33.53
C PHE A 741 -0.04 -13.72 -34.19
N LEU A 742 -0.67 -14.88 -33.95
CA LEU A 742 -0.21 -16.15 -34.53
C LEU A 742 -0.24 -16.13 -36.06
N LEU A 743 -1.30 -15.59 -36.66
CA LEU A 743 -1.42 -15.49 -38.12
C LEU A 743 -0.42 -14.51 -38.72
N SER A 744 -0.19 -13.38 -38.05
CA SER A 744 0.72 -12.35 -38.52
C SER A 744 2.17 -12.82 -38.43
N HIS A 745 2.52 -13.61 -37.41
CA HIS A 745 3.81 -14.29 -37.33
C HIS A 745 4.03 -15.25 -38.51
N ILE A 746 3.00 -16.02 -38.87
CA ILE A 746 3.06 -16.90 -40.04
C ILE A 746 3.28 -16.07 -41.32
N SER A 747 2.52 -15.00 -41.51
CA SER A 747 2.67 -14.10 -42.66
C SER A 747 4.06 -13.44 -42.72
N GLN A 748 4.64 -13.08 -41.57
CA GLN A 748 6.00 -12.53 -41.45
C GLN A 748 7.06 -13.56 -41.89
N LEU A 749 6.91 -14.83 -41.51
CA LEU A 749 7.81 -15.91 -41.93
C LEU A 749 7.71 -16.17 -43.44
N GLU A 750 6.51 -16.14 -44.02
CA GLU A 750 6.31 -16.26 -45.48
C GLU A 750 6.94 -15.10 -46.24
N ALA A 751 6.74 -13.87 -45.76
CA ALA A 751 7.32 -12.68 -46.34
C ALA A 751 8.85 -12.74 -46.30
N SER A 752 9.43 -13.23 -45.19
CA SER A 752 10.88 -13.43 -45.04
C SER A 752 11.43 -14.52 -45.97
N ARG A 753 10.72 -15.65 -46.15
CA ARG A 753 11.13 -16.69 -47.11
C ARG A 753 11.05 -16.25 -48.58
N SER A 754 10.06 -15.40 -48.87
CA SER A 754 9.85 -14.84 -50.21
C SER A 754 10.74 -13.64 -50.49
N HIS A 755 11.36 -13.07 -49.45
CA HIS A 755 12.27 -11.96 -49.54
C HIS A 755 13.54 -12.36 -50.30
N SER A 756 13.93 -11.50 -51.24
CA SER A 756 15.23 -11.55 -51.88
C SER A 756 15.89 -10.21 -51.63
N PRO A 757 17.13 -10.15 -51.11
CA PRO A 757 17.82 -8.89 -50.81
C PRO A 757 18.20 -8.08 -52.07
N SER A 758 17.68 -8.45 -53.25
CA SER A 758 17.90 -7.73 -54.50
C SER A 758 16.93 -6.54 -54.62
N PRO A 759 17.40 -5.29 -54.80
CA PRO A 759 16.57 -4.08 -54.90
C PRO A 759 15.68 -4.03 -56.17
N THR A 760 15.70 -5.07 -57.00
CA THR A 760 15.06 -5.13 -58.31
C THR A 760 13.78 -5.98 -58.36
N LYS A 761 13.38 -6.65 -57.28
CA LYS A 761 12.09 -7.36 -57.20
C LYS A 761 11.03 -6.48 -56.55
N PRO A 762 9.79 -6.42 -57.09
CA PRO A 762 8.70 -5.69 -56.46
C PRO A 762 8.34 -6.34 -55.12
N GLN A 763 8.23 -5.53 -54.07
CA GLN A 763 7.76 -5.95 -52.75
C GLN A 763 6.26 -6.32 -52.83
N PRO A 764 5.77 -7.27 -52.01
CA PRO A 764 4.40 -7.78 -52.11
C PRO A 764 3.33 -6.78 -51.64
N SER A 765 3.71 -5.74 -50.87
CA SER A 765 2.81 -4.67 -50.40
C SER A 765 3.59 -3.39 -50.07
N THR A 766 2.89 -2.28 -49.79
CA THR A 766 3.52 -1.04 -49.29
C THR A 766 4.07 -1.24 -47.87
N TYR A 767 5.03 -0.42 -47.46
CA TYR A 767 5.60 -0.51 -46.11
C TYR A 767 4.51 -0.33 -45.03
N THR A 768 3.63 0.66 -45.21
CA THR A 768 2.53 0.92 -44.26
C THR A 768 1.60 -0.30 -44.14
N THR A 769 1.23 -0.93 -45.27
CA THR A 769 0.39 -2.15 -45.22
C THR A 769 1.09 -3.28 -44.48
N PHE A 770 2.36 -3.52 -44.78
CA PHE A 770 3.16 -4.55 -44.11
C PHE A 770 3.29 -4.28 -42.60
N LEU A 771 3.59 -3.04 -42.22
CA LEU A 771 3.72 -2.64 -40.81
C LEU A 771 2.42 -2.92 -40.04
N HIS A 772 1.28 -2.43 -40.52
CA HIS A 772 0.03 -2.50 -39.77
C HIS A 772 -0.67 -3.86 -39.79
N LEU A 773 -0.48 -4.66 -40.84
CA LEU A 773 -1.22 -5.93 -41.02
C LEU A 773 -0.37 -7.18 -40.76
N THR A 774 0.95 -7.04 -40.72
CA THR A 774 1.86 -8.19 -40.58
C THR A 774 2.86 -7.95 -39.46
N SER A 775 3.71 -6.93 -39.60
CA SER A 775 4.90 -6.78 -38.76
C SER A 775 4.58 -6.32 -37.32
N ALA A 776 3.75 -5.29 -37.14
CA ALA A 776 3.37 -4.83 -35.80
C ALA A 776 2.42 -5.83 -35.09
N PRO A 777 1.41 -6.42 -35.77
CA PRO A 777 0.58 -7.45 -35.14
C PRO A 777 1.32 -8.75 -34.81
N SER A 778 2.44 -9.06 -35.45
CA SER A 778 3.31 -10.19 -35.06
C SER A 778 4.14 -9.89 -33.82
N THR A 779 4.14 -8.67 -33.31
CA THR A 779 4.72 -8.38 -31.99
C THR A 779 3.74 -8.81 -30.90
N SER A 780 4.26 -9.08 -29.70
CA SER A 780 3.43 -9.50 -28.58
C SER A 780 2.66 -8.36 -27.91
N CYS A 781 2.96 -7.08 -28.22
CA CYS A 781 2.33 -5.90 -27.63
C CYS A 781 0.77 -5.91 -27.70
N PRO A 782 0.13 -6.16 -28.86
CA PRO A 782 -1.32 -6.06 -28.99
C PRO A 782 -2.11 -7.04 -28.12
N PHE A 783 -1.68 -8.31 -28.04
CA PHE A 783 -2.37 -9.30 -27.20
C PHE A 783 -1.97 -9.22 -25.72
N SER A 784 -0.78 -8.69 -25.42
CA SER A 784 -0.34 -8.51 -24.04
C SER A 784 -1.14 -7.46 -23.28
N PHE A 785 -1.62 -6.44 -23.99
CA PHE A 785 -2.40 -5.36 -23.39
C PHE A 785 -3.73 -5.83 -22.77
N PRO A 786 -4.63 -6.54 -23.49
CA PRO A 786 -5.86 -7.04 -22.88
C PRO A 786 -5.60 -8.10 -21.79
N TYR A 787 -4.48 -8.84 -21.85
CA TYR A 787 -4.07 -9.68 -20.72
C TYR A 787 -3.69 -8.83 -19.49
N TYR A 788 -2.87 -7.79 -19.67
CA TYR A 788 -2.51 -6.82 -18.63
C TYR A 788 -3.75 -6.16 -18.00
N LEU A 789 -4.70 -5.71 -18.82
CA LEU A 789 -5.97 -5.16 -18.34
C LEU A 789 -6.75 -6.14 -17.45
N SER A 790 -6.62 -7.45 -17.68
CA SER A 790 -7.30 -8.46 -16.85
C SER A 790 -6.73 -8.56 -15.44
N LEU A 791 -5.46 -8.20 -15.26
CA LEU A 791 -4.78 -8.21 -13.98
C LEU A 791 -5.11 -6.96 -13.14
N LEU A 792 -5.53 -5.87 -13.78
CA LEU A 792 -5.90 -4.65 -13.08
C LEU A 792 -7.16 -4.86 -12.23
N PRO A 793 -7.27 -4.20 -11.06
CA PRO A 793 -8.43 -4.36 -10.19
C PRO A 793 -9.73 -3.86 -10.85
N SER A 794 -10.81 -4.60 -10.59
CA SER A 794 -12.20 -4.27 -10.98
C SER A 794 -12.41 -3.87 -12.46
N PRO A 795 -12.01 -4.71 -13.44
CA PRO A 795 -12.13 -4.41 -14.87
C PRO A 795 -13.58 -4.08 -15.30
N GLN A 796 -14.57 -4.56 -14.56
CA GLN A 796 -16.00 -4.31 -14.75
C GLN A 796 -16.42 -2.85 -14.46
N THR A 797 -15.73 -2.18 -13.55
CA THR A 797 -16.00 -0.79 -13.15
C THR A 797 -14.93 0.17 -13.67
N THR A 798 -14.03 -0.30 -14.54
CA THR A 798 -13.02 0.57 -15.16
C THR A 798 -13.67 1.55 -16.14
N PRO A 799 -13.14 2.77 -16.31
CA PRO A 799 -13.58 3.70 -17.35
C PRO A 799 -13.54 3.10 -18.77
N LEU A 800 -12.71 2.07 -19.00
CA LEU A 800 -12.59 1.31 -20.25
C LEU A 800 -13.78 0.37 -20.56
N ALA A 801 -14.75 0.27 -19.64
CA ALA A 801 -16.00 -0.45 -19.88
C ALA A 801 -16.87 0.21 -20.97
N SER A 802 -16.68 1.50 -21.24
CA SER A 802 -17.41 2.25 -22.27
C SER A 802 -16.72 2.21 -23.65
N GLY A 803 -17.49 2.43 -24.72
CA GLY A 803 -17.03 2.23 -26.09
C GLY A 803 -15.90 3.16 -26.53
N LEU A 804 -16.04 4.47 -26.28
CA LEU A 804 -15.05 5.47 -26.72
C LEU A 804 -13.68 5.30 -26.02
N PRO A 805 -13.58 5.22 -24.67
CA PRO A 805 -12.31 4.92 -24.01
C PRO A 805 -11.65 3.62 -24.49
N ARG A 806 -12.43 2.57 -24.75
CA ARG A 806 -11.87 1.32 -25.29
C ARG A 806 -11.31 1.50 -26.70
N TYR A 807 -12.02 2.22 -27.56
CA TYR A 807 -11.55 2.54 -28.91
C TYR A 807 -10.24 3.34 -28.87
N LEU A 808 -10.15 4.35 -28.00
CA LEU A 808 -8.92 5.12 -27.82
C LEU A 808 -7.78 4.26 -27.26
N ALA A 809 -8.06 3.37 -26.32
CA ALA A 809 -7.07 2.42 -25.80
C ALA A 809 -6.58 1.44 -26.89
N GLN A 810 -7.44 1.00 -27.81
CA GLN A 810 -7.02 0.21 -28.97
C GLN A 810 -6.10 1.01 -29.90
N SER A 811 -6.49 2.25 -30.24
CA SER A 811 -5.67 3.14 -31.07
C SER A 811 -4.30 3.40 -30.45
N LEU A 812 -4.25 3.66 -29.14
CA LEU A 812 -3.02 3.83 -28.36
C LEU A 812 -2.07 2.63 -28.56
N ILE A 813 -2.59 1.41 -28.41
CA ILE A 813 -1.78 0.19 -28.48
C ILE A 813 -1.34 -0.13 -29.91
N SER A 814 -2.13 0.23 -30.92
CA SER A 814 -1.69 0.13 -32.31
C SER A 814 -0.46 1.00 -32.57
N HIS A 815 -0.46 2.27 -32.14
CA HIS A 815 0.71 3.14 -32.26
C HIS A 815 1.91 2.63 -31.47
N LEU A 816 1.68 2.12 -30.26
CA LEU A 816 2.74 1.51 -29.45
C LEU A 816 3.39 0.31 -30.15
N ALA A 817 2.58 -0.59 -30.72
CA ALA A 817 3.07 -1.77 -31.44
C ALA A 817 3.87 -1.40 -32.69
N ASN A 818 3.40 -0.41 -33.47
CA ASN A 818 4.11 0.08 -34.65
C ASN A 818 5.48 0.65 -34.29
N MET A 819 5.52 1.57 -33.32
CA MET A 819 6.75 2.20 -32.84
C MET A 819 7.76 1.15 -32.34
N CYS A 820 7.30 0.19 -31.54
CA CYS A 820 8.14 -0.86 -30.99
C CYS A 820 8.69 -1.80 -32.08
N ARG A 821 7.89 -2.14 -33.09
CA ARG A 821 8.35 -2.93 -34.25
C ARG A 821 9.44 -2.19 -35.01
N GLN A 822 9.25 -0.89 -35.26
CA GLN A 822 10.23 -0.05 -35.96
C GLN A 822 11.54 0.06 -35.18
N HIS A 823 11.48 0.27 -33.85
CA HIS A 823 12.68 0.25 -33.01
C HIS A 823 13.39 -1.12 -33.00
N ASN A 824 12.62 -2.22 -32.94
CA ASN A 824 13.16 -3.56 -33.02
C ASN A 824 13.90 -3.77 -34.35
N ASP A 825 13.25 -3.47 -35.49
CA ASP A 825 13.84 -3.56 -36.83
C ASP A 825 15.14 -2.78 -36.95
N ILE A 826 15.22 -1.58 -36.39
CA ILE A 826 16.43 -0.75 -36.38
C ILE A 826 17.56 -1.41 -35.56
N GLY A 827 17.21 -2.07 -34.45
CA GLY A 827 18.16 -2.73 -33.56
C GLY A 827 18.63 -4.09 -34.08
N SER A 828 17.77 -4.82 -34.79
CA SER A 828 18.01 -6.17 -35.28
C SER A 828 18.60 -6.25 -36.70
N LEU A 829 18.78 -5.12 -37.40
CA LEU A 829 19.29 -5.06 -38.78
C LEU A 829 20.39 -6.07 -39.14
N ALA A 830 21.42 -6.18 -38.29
CA ALA A 830 22.53 -7.09 -38.56
C ALA A 830 22.10 -8.56 -38.44
N ARG A 831 21.32 -8.90 -37.40
CA ARG A 831 20.79 -10.24 -37.18
C ARG A 831 19.82 -10.63 -38.29
N ASP A 832 18.87 -9.77 -38.62
CA ASP A 832 17.86 -10.07 -39.62
C ASP A 832 18.48 -10.30 -41.00
N ARG A 833 19.51 -9.52 -41.37
CA ARG A 833 20.28 -9.75 -42.59
C ARG A 833 21.02 -11.10 -42.58
N ASP A 834 21.61 -11.47 -41.46
CA ASP A 834 22.36 -12.72 -41.32
C ASP A 834 21.44 -13.95 -41.30
N GLU A 835 20.21 -13.80 -40.79
CA GLU A 835 19.16 -14.84 -40.74
C GLU A 835 18.27 -14.87 -42.00
N GLY A 836 18.35 -13.86 -42.86
CA GLY A 836 17.52 -13.73 -44.07
C GLY A 836 16.08 -13.29 -43.79
N ASN A 837 15.83 -12.63 -42.66
CA ASN A 837 14.52 -12.12 -42.27
C ASN A 837 14.21 -10.79 -42.97
N LEU A 838 12.96 -10.60 -43.40
CA LEU A 838 12.50 -9.34 -43.98
C LEU A 838 12.44 -8.26 -42.88
N ASN A 839 13.17 -7.17 -43.08
CA ASN A 839 13.22 -6.03 -42.18
C ASN A 839 12.51 -4.81 -42.78
N SER A 840 12.00 -3.92 -41.94
CA SER A 840 11.41 -2.64 -42.36
C SER A 840 12.32 -1.84 -43.33
N VAL A 841 13.65 -1.88 -43.18
CA VAL A 841 14.55 -1.12 -44.07
C VAL A 841 14.69 -1.68 -45.48
N ASP A 842 14.22 -2.91 -45.73
CA ASP A 842 14.27 -3.54 -47.05
C ASP A 842 13.18 -3.00 -48.00
N PHE A 843 12.25 -2.21 -47.48
CA PHE A 843 11.25 -1.49 -48.26
C PHE A 843 11.85 -0.21 -48.82
N ALA A 844 11.83 -0.07 -50.16
CA ALA A 844 12.37 1.11 -50.83
C ALA A 844 11.73 2.43 -50.34
N GLU A 845 10.46 2.40 -49.93
CA GLU A 845 9.70 3.51 -49.34
C GLU A 845 10.32 4.05 -48.04
N VAL A 846 11.00 3.17 -47.27
CA VAL A 846 11.61 3.55 -45.99
C VAL A 846 12.91 4.28 -46.21
N GLY A 847 13.69 4.02 -47.25
CA GLY A 847 14.90 4.82 -47.53
C GLY A 847 16.01 4.73 -46.46
N GLY A 848 15.94 3.76 -45.55
CA GLY A 848 16.99 3.41 -44.58
C GLY A 848 16.69 3.75 -43.12
N LYS A 849 17.66 3.43 -42.23
CA LYS A 849 17.51 3.52 -40.76
C LYS A 849 17.10 4.91 -40.24
N GLY A 850 17.66 5.98 -40.82
CA GLY A 850 17.38 7.34 -40.37
C GLY A 850 15.92 7.74 -40.58
N GLU A 851 15.33 7.32 -41.69
CA GLU A 851 13.92 7.58 -41.98
C GLU A 851 12.99 6.72 -41.12
N LEU A 852 13.33 5.44 -40.95
CA LEU A 852 12.57 4.53 -40.09
C LEU A 852 12.48 5.06 -38.65
N LEU A 853 13.56 5.69 -38.16
CA LEU A 853 13.55 6.35 -36.84
C LEU A 853 12.61 7.57 -36.81
N ARG A 854 12.52 8.34 -37.89
CA ARG A 854 11.56 9.45 -37.99
C ARG A 854 10.11 8.95 -38.02
N MET A 855 9.86 7.83 -38.69
CA MET A 855 8.55 7.17 -38.69
C MET A 855 8.19 6.67 -37.28
N ALA A 856 9.15 6.09 -36.55
CA ALA A 856 8.93 5.68 -35.15
C ALA A 856 8.62 6.87 -34.23
N GLU A 857 9.29 8.01 -34.43
CA GLU A 857 8.99 9.22 -33.68
C GLU A 857 7.60 9.79 -34.01
N TYR A 858 7.13 9.65 -35.26
CA TYR A 858 5.74 9.97 -35.60
C TYR A 858 4.75 9.07 -34.87
N GLU A 859 4.98 7.75 -34.82
CA GLU A 859 4.14 6.83 -34.06
C GLU A 859 4.14 7.16 -32.55
N ARG A 860 5.29 7.59 -31.99
CA ARG A 860 5.38 8.09 -30.61
C ARG A 860 4.54 9.36 -30.40
N MET A 861 4.57 10.30 -31.33
CA MET A 861 3.71 11.50 -31.26
C MET A 861 2.23 11.12 -31.26
N CYS A 862 1.82 10.17 -32.12
CA CYS A 862 0.45 9.67 -32.16
C CYS A 862 0.05 8.93 -30.88
N LEU A 863 0.96 8.12 -30.32
CA LEU A 863 0.80 7.44 -29.04
C LEU A 863 0.49 8.44 -27.91
N GLU A 864 1.31 9.47 -27.75
CA GLU A 864 1.11 10.48 -26.69
C GLU A 864 -0.19 11.28 -26.91
N GLY A 865 -0.54 11.59 -28.16
CA GLY A 865 -1.81 12.21 -28.50
C GLY A 865 -3.02 11.36 -28.10
N ALA A 866 -3.00 10.06 -28.44
CA ALA A 866 -4.04 9.11 -28.05
C ALA A 866 -4.12 8.92 -26.53
N PHE A 867 -2.98 8.91 -25.84
CA PHE A 867 -2.92 8.80 -24.39
C PHE A 867 -3.53 10.02 -23.69
N ALA A 868 -3.22 11.22 -24.17
CA ALA A 868 -3.77 12.46 -23.64
C ALA A 868 -5.29 12.53 -23.83
N GLU A 869 -5.79 12.15 -25.01
CA GLU A 869 -7.22 12.14 -25.29
C GLU A 869 -7.96 11.08 -24.48
N LEU A 870 -7.39 9.87 -24.33
CA LEU A 870 -7.93 8.85 -23.43
C LEU A 870 -8.00 9.40 -21.99
N GLY A 871 -6.93 10.04 -21.52
CA GLY A 871 -6.88 10.69 -20.22
C GLY A 871 -8.00 11.70 -20.02
N ARG A 872 -8.22 12.57 -21.01
CA ARG A 872 -9.31 13.57 -20.98
C ARG A 872 -10.69 12.92 -20.83
N VAL A 873 -10.95 11.84 -21.58
CA VAL A 873 -12.25 11.15 -21.57
C VAL A 873 -12.48 10.40 -20.25
N VAL A 874 -11.44 9.79 -19.67
CA VAL A 874 -11.57 9.03 -18.41
C VAL A 874 -11.42 9.89 -17.14
N GLY A 875 -11.16 11.19 -17.29
CA GLY A 875 -11.04 12.12 -16.16
C GLY A 875 -9.66 12.16 -15.50
N TYR A 876 -8.59 11.92 -16.26
CA TYR A 876 -7.21 12.10 -15.79
C TYR A 876 -6.96 13.53 -15.29
N GLY A 877 -6.24 13.68 -14.18
CA GLY A 877 -6.02 14.95 -13.49
C GLY A 877 -7.17 15.40 -12.58
N LYS A 878 -8.28 14.65 -12.53
CA LYS A 878 -9.41 14.92 -11.62
C LYS A 878 -9.42 14.02 -10.37
N GLY A 879 -8.40 13.18 -10.20
CA GLY A 879 -8.35 12.17 -9.14
C GLY A 879 -9.25 10.96 -9.41
N GLY A 880 -9.38 10.08 -8.41
CA GLY A 880 -10.25 8.91 -8.47
C GLY A 880 -9.79 7.80 -9.41
N ILE A 881 -10.75 7.00 -9.90
CA ILE A 881 -10.47 5.78 -10.68
C ILE A 881 -9.85 6.05 -12.05
N GLY A 882 -10.14 7.21 -12.66
CA GLY A 882 -9.56 7.62 -13.94
C GLY A 882 -8.06 7.86 -13.85
N GLU A 883 -7.63 8.58 -12.80
CA GLU A 883 -6.22 8.81 -12.48
C GLU A 883 -5.46 7.49 -12.31
N GLU A 884 -6.03 6.58 -11.52
CA GLU A 884 -5.43 5.30 -11.20
C GLU A 884 -5.26 4.40 -12.43
N VAL A 885 -6.26 4.38 -13.31
CA VAL A 885 -6.20 3.59 -14.56
C VAL A 885 -5.12 4.16 -15.49
N MET A 886 -5.12 5.47 -15.75
CA MET A 886 -4.13 6.06 -16.66
C MET A 886 -2.69 5.87 -16.15
N ARG A 887 -2.47 6.01 -14.84
CA ARG A 887 -1.17 5.75 -14.21
C ARG A 887 -0.69 4.31 -14.45
N LYS A 888 -1.57 3.33 -14.36
CA LYS A 888 -1.28 1.92 -14.65
C LYS A 888 -1.04 1.68 -16.15
N LEU A 889 -1.86 2.27 -17.02
CA LEU A 889 -1.63 2.19 -18.47
C LEU A 889 -0.27 2.78 -18.88
N ARG A 890 0.14 3.88 -18.25
CA ARG A 890 1.45 4.48 -18.47
C ARG A 890 2.59 3.49 -18.19
N VAL A 891 2.50 2.69 -17.12
CA VAL A 891 3.51 1.66 -16.83
C VAL A 891 3.63 0.65 -17.97
N PHE A 892 2.51 0.19 -18.54
CA PHE A 892 2.56 -0.74 -19.69
C PHE A 892 3.24 -0.09 -20.92
N VAL A 893 2.90 1.17 -21.20
CA VAL A 893 3.52 1.95 -22.28
C VAL A 893 5.03 2.09 -22.05
N ASP A 894 5.42 2.53 -20.85
CA ASP A 894 6.82 2.77 -20.46
C ASP A 894 7.66 1.49 -20.54
N VAL A 895 7.14 0.35 -20.06
CA VAL A 895 7.82 -0.95 -20.17
C VAL A 895 8.05 -1.33 -21.64
N THR A 896 7.04 -1.14 -22.48
CA THR A 896 7.11 -1.54 -23.89
C THR A 896 8.07 -0.62 -24.67
N ASP A 897 7.99 0.69 -24.47
CA ASP A 897 8.92 1.66 -25.09
C ASP A 897 10.36 1.47 -24.60
N LEU A 898 10.55 1.10 -23.33
CA LEU A 898 11.87 0.79 -22.78
C LEU A 898 12.55 -0.37 -23.52
N TYR A 899 11.82 -1.41 -23.93
CA TYR A 899 12.40 -2.45 -24.80
C TYR A 899 12.86 -1.88 -26.14
N GLY A 900 12.11 -0.95 -26.74
CA GLY A 900 12.56 -0.23 -27.94
C GLY A 900 13.88 0.49 -27.73
N HIS A 901 14.03 1.22 -26.62
CA HIS A 901 15.30 1.85 -26.25
C HIS A 901 16.44 0.86 -26.01
N ILE A 902 16.14 -0.30 -25.41
CA ILE A 902 17.13 -1.37 -25.23
C ILE A 902 17.58 -1.88 -26.61
N TYR A 903 16.67 -2.22 -27.52
CA TYR A 903 17.01 -2.71 -28.87
C TYR A 903 17.84 -1.72 -29.68
N LEU A 904 17.52 -0.42 -29.61
CA LEU A 904 18.30 0.63 -30.27
C LEU A 904 19.75 0.71 -29.74
N ALA A 905 19.94 0.45 -28.45
CA ALA A 905 21.26 0.50 -27.80
C ALA A 905 22.05 -0.81 -27.91
N ARG A 906 21.35 -1.95 -27.84
CA ARG A 906 21.92 -3.29 -27.85
C ARG A 906 20.87 -4.32 -28.28
N ASP A 907 21.20 -5.11 -29.28
CA ASP A 907 20.37 -6.27 -29.61
C ASP A 907 20.42 -7.33 -28.50
N ILE A 908 19.24 -7.64 -27.95
CA ILE A 908 19.01 -8.66 -26.92
C ILE A 908 18.22 -9.87 -27.45
N GLY A 909 17.92 -9.90 -28.75
CA GLY A 909 17.27 -11.03 -29.40
C GLY A 909 18.12 -12.31 -29.37
N VAL A 910 17.44 -13.43 -29.56
CA VAL A 910 18.04 -14.76 -29.57
C VAL A 910 18.27 -15.18 -31.01
N THR A 911 19.49 -15.63 -31.31
CA THR A 911 19.88 -16.05 -32.66
C THR A 911 19.46 -17.50 -32.88
N VAL A 912 18.86 -17.79 -34.04
CA VAL A 912 18.53 -19.15 -34.46
C VAL A 912 19.82 -19.86 -34.89
N LYS A 913 20.16 -21.01 -34.28
CA LYS A 913 21.32 -21.80 -34.71
C LYS A 913 20.96 -22.58 -35.97
N GLY A 914 21.52 -22.22 -37.12
CA GLY A 914 21.29 -22.94 -38.37
C GLY A 914 21.75 -24.41 -38.31
N GLN A 915 21.07 -25.31 -39.02
CA GLN A 915 21.45 -26.73 -39.18
C GLN A 915 22.71 -26.94 -40.06
N GLY A 916 23.64 -25.99 -40.09
CA GLY A 916 24.71 -25.92 -41.09
C GLY A 916 26.08 -25.48 -40.56
N GLN A 917 26.41 -25.76 -39.30
CA GLN A 917 27.80 -25.75 -38.83
C GLN A 917 28.01 -26.93 -37.87
N SER A 918 28.27 -28.10 -38.44
CA SER A 918 28.95 -29.22 -37.77
C SER A 918 30.45 -29.11 -37.99
#